data_AF-A0A9Q3YQU1-F1
#
_entry.id   AF-A0A9Q3YQU1-F1
#
_cell.length_a   1.000
_cell.length_b   1.000
_cell.length_c   1.000
_cell.angle_alpha   90.00
_cell.angle_beta   90.00
_cell.angle_gamma   90.00
#
_symmetry.space_group_name_H-M   'P 1'
#
loop_
_entity.id
_entity.type
_entity.pdbx_description
1 polymer ?
#
loop_
_entity_poly.entity_id
_entity_poly.type
_entity_poly.pdbx_seq_one_letter_code
_entity_poly.pdbx_strand_id
1 'polypeptide(L)'
;MKKIILVTIFSFLCFQLNAQNFNQSKYILLGEPTHGDGAVFDEKVKTIKKLHKENQFKTILFEAGFYDNYKAWELLKTTKDFSLYNQSIFSIWSETKAFQELIDYVQKNPDMKILGIDCQEGELFQNYFLNDLKEILKENNISFTEDEFQIIDKTLIYKDLEYLKNNKTEIQRLHSVCNKFLKALASIKNKDFKGKAIEQAFKSSKAEVDYMLIIINGDIFPLQNPRDKQMAENFIFLQKELKDEKLILWAANYHITNDLSAFKTSDISLDYIKKMHVQERNITGHNESSLDQSLKNISELKDAVSTGKILKDYYKDELFSLAFTAYSGSYLGQHDPVLPILTPPTNSLESDLFSKNSPAVFVDLKEYPKNEFYSSTLGYLPLLMKWKNVYDGIFYIPKMYPPEKIIYKKALPKEFKSENSYKIKGKIMSVENIPISYADVYYKSNKKSVVANENGEFYISKSSALDDYLIFSAMGYQSDSIQVKNSKSENNIYLKPSSEKIIPIEEVILKGKRLLSAKEILEKAKDNVMQNYIQTPYNQKFYVSEQRYNDKDVLKYNEEALIEIFNKNGLNSSNSPENNIFGEILQYKSQTENSEKNKESGIGNLWTQLNRDIILSKANVLYRTSSYDLTEKKIVDYDGKKVYKIGFINNSPGVYSTGYGYPAPESSTGTIYIDSKTFAVIRYEHCIVRKPYQYKNSKYPSQTFHKIIQTYKEADGKYFLNFYKQIDKNNYLNDGKVLSTFYKNFYLMSEDITLNIVKKYAQPIMKIKNDFSQKTNNEFWENNNFYIEDKDYKFENCNFK
;
A
#
# COMPACT_ATOMS: atom_id res chain seq x y z
N MET A 1 -67.61 0.97 -14.98
CA MET A 1 -66.70 0.56 -16.07
C MET A 1 -65.72 1.70 -16.34
N LYS A 2 -64.42 1.45 -16.13
CA LYS A 2 -63.23 2.24 -16.52
C LYS A 2 -63.17 3.75 -16.18
N LYS A 3 -62.47 4.05 -15.08
CA LYS A 3 -61.47 5.12 -14.98
C LYS A 3 -60.20 4.48 -14.40
N ILE A 4 -59.08 4.67 -15.07
CA ILE A 4 -57.65 4.52 -14.68
C ILE A 4 -56.89 4.14 -15.97
N ILE A 5 -56.04 5.05 -16.43
CA ILE A 5 -54.66 4.85 -16.93
C ILE A 5 -54.18 6.25 -17.32
N LEU A 6 -53.41 6.86 -16.42
CA LEU A 6 -52.48 7.95 -16.72
C LEU A 6 -51.23 7.60 -15.90
N VAL A 7 -50.31 6.84 -16.50
CA VAL A 7 -49.05 6.41 -15.88
C VAL A 7 -47.96 6.46 -16.95
N THR A 8 -47.01 7.39 -16.75
CA THR A 8 -45.62 7.42 -17.26
C THR A 8 -45.35 7.14 -18.74
N ILE A 9 -45.09 8.21 -19.49
CA ILE A 9 -44.11 8.23 -20.59
C ILE A 9 -43.23 9.48 -20.39
N PHE A 10 -42.26 9.40 -19.48
CA PHE A 10 -41.13 10.33 -19.40
C PHE A 10 -39.99 9.58 -18.69
N SER A 11 -39.15 8.91 -19.49
CA SER A 11 -37.77 8.48 -19.18
C SER A 11 -37.35 7.30 -20.08
N PHE A 12 -37.09 7.55 -21.37
CA PHE A 12 -36.25 6.67 -22.18
C PHE A 12 -35.75 7.49 -23.38
N LEU A 13 -34.79 8.40 -23.14
CA LEU A 13 -33.95 8.88 -24.25
C LEU A 13 -32.95 7.76 -24.56
N CYS A 14 -33.25 7.02 -25.61
CA CYS A 14 -32.46 5.91 -26.11
C CYS A 14 -31.03 6.35 -26.46
N PHE A 15 -30.08 5.68 -25.82
CA PHE A 15 -28.65 5.71 -26.08
C PHE A 15 -28.35 4.88 -27.33
N GLN A 16 -28.56 5.46 -28.51
CA GLN A 16 -28.25 4.80 -29.78
C GLN A 16 -26.84 5.20 -30.25
N LEU A 17 -25.83 4.46 -29.78
CA LEU A 17 -24.52 4.34 -30.44
C LEU A 17 -24.76 3.66 -31.82
N ASN A 18 -25.24 4.44 -32.79
CA ASN A 18 -25.62 3.96 -34.13
C ASN A 18 -24.47 4.07 -35.15
N ALA A 19 -23.23 4.30 -34.72
CA ALA A 19 -22.09 4.22 -35.63
C ALA A 19 -21.96 2.77 -36.14
N GLN A 20 -22.12 2.59 -37.45
CA GLN A 20 -22.01 1.29 -38.11
C GLN A 20 -20.69 0.57 -37.78
N ASN A 21 -19.60 1.34 -37.62
CA ASN A 21 -18.27 0.83 -37.25
C ASN A 21 -18.17 0.38 -35.78
N PHE A 22 -18.88 1.03 -34.85
CA PHE A 22 -18.81 0.69 -33.42
C PHE A 22 -19.38 -0.71 -33.15
N ASN A 23 -20.52 -1.04 -33.77
CA ASN A 23 -21.18 -2.34 -33.58
C ASN A 23 -20.49 -3.51 -34.32
N GLN A 24 -19.68 -3.21 -35.33
CA GLN A 24 -18.92 -4.20 -36.13
C GLN A 24 -17.51 -4.46 -35.58
N SER A 25 -16.99 -3.56 -34.74
CA SER A 25 -15.66 -3.69 -34.16
C SER A 25 -15.56 -4.88 -33.20
N LYS A 26 -14.39 -5.53 -33.18
CA LYS A 26 -14.07 -6.61 -32.23
C LYS A 26 -13.41 -6.07 -30.96
N TYR A 27 -12.76 -4.93 -31.07
CA TYR A 27 -11.97 -4.33 -30.01
C TYR A 27 -12.40 -2.89 -29.80
N ILE A 28 -12.87 -2.57 -28.60
CA ILE A 28 -13.39 -1.24 -28.26
C ILE A 28 -12.54 -0.67 -27.14
N LEU A 29 -11.92 0.49 -27.37
CA LEU A 29 -11.19 1.23 -26.33
C LEU A 29 -12.09 2.35 -25.82
N LEU A 30 -12.34 2.34 -24.52
CA LEU A 30 -13.13 3.33 -23.79
C LEU A 30 -12.20 4.19 -22.96
N GLY A 31 -12.01 5.43 -23.42
CA GLY A 31 -11.16 6.43 -22.80
C GLY A 31 -11.78 7.09 -21.57
N GLU A 32 -11.01 7.93 -20.89
CA GLU A 32 -11.47 8.89 -19.88
C GLU A 32 -10.55 10.12 -19.86
N PRO A 33 -11.07 11.36 -19.75
CA PRO A 33 -10.23 12.56 -19.75
C PRO A 33 -9.20 12.56 -18.62
N THR A 34 -9.64 12.15 -17.44
CA THR A 34 -8.89 12.02 -16.20
C THR A 34 -9.35 10.75 -15.46
N HIS A 35 -8.59 10.32 -14.46
CA HIS A 35 -8.96 9.20 -13.59
C HIS A 35 -9.97 9.59 -12.49
N GLY A 36 -10.57 10.77 -12.58
CA GLY A 36 -11.50 11.32 -11.59
C GLY A 36 -12.87 11.68 -12.14
N ASP A 37 -13.24 11.12 -13.29
CA ASP A 37 -14.46 11.48 -14.02
C ASP A 37 -15.62 10.53 -13.72
N GLY A 38 -16.38 10.84 -12.68
CA GLY A 38 -17.49 10.00 -12.20
C GLY A 38 -18.56 9.75 -13.26
N ALA A 39 -18.96 10.79 -13.99
CA ALA A 39 -19.96 10.64 -15.06
C ALA A 39 -19.45 9.75 -16.21
N VAL A 40 -18.15 9.77 -16.50
CA VAL A 40 -17.52 8.88 -17.48
C VAL A 40 -17.51 7.45 -16.97
N PHE A 41 -17.19 7.23 -15.69
CA PHE A 41 -17.17 5.89 -15.10
C PHE A 41 -18.56 5.24 -15.18
N ASP A 42 -19.61 5.98 -14.80
CA ASP A 42 -20.99 5.50 -14.89
C ASP A 42 -21.37 5.15 -16.33
N GLU A 43 -20.98 5.98 -17.31
CA GLU A 43 -21.30 5.74 -18.71
C GLU A 43 -20.48 4.59 -19.32
N LYS A 44 -19.22 4.39 -18.91
CA LYS A 44 -18.42 3.22 -19.30
C LYS A 44 -19.04 1.94 -18.76
N VAL A 45 -19.48 1.91 -17.51
CA VAL A 45 -20.19 0.75 -16.93
C VAL A 45 -21.47 0.45 -17.70
N LYS A 46 -22.27 1.47 -18.02
CA LYS A 46 -23.47 1.31 -18.85
C LYS A 46 -23.16 0.79 -20.25
N THR A 47 -22.13 1.33 -20.89
CA THR A 47 -21.67 0.91 -22.22
C THR A 47 -21.19 -0.54 -22.22
N ILE A 48 -20.40 -0.95 -21.23
CA ILE A 48 -19.93 -2.32 -21.04
C ILE A 48 -21.12 -3.29 -20.89
N LYS A 49 -22.09 -2.95 -20.04
CA LYS A 49 -23.31 -3.77 -19.85
C LYS A 49 -24.07 -3.94 -21.16
N LYS A 50 -24.16 -2.90 -21.98
CA LYS A 50 -24.79 -2.94 -23.30
C LYS A 50 -24.02 -3.83 -24.27
N LEU A 51 -22.71 -3.60 -24.42
CA LEU A 51 -21.82 -4.39 -25.29
C LEU A 51 -21.81 -5.88 -24.93
N HIS A 52 -21.89 -6.21 -23.65
CA HIS A 52 -22.04 -7.58 -23.19
C HIS A 52 -23.36 -8.20 -23.70
N LYS A 53 -24.49 -7.53 -23.46
CA LYS A 53 -25.84 -8.03 -23.81
C LYS A 53 -26.09 -8.11 -25.32
N GLU A 54 -25.64 -7.10 -26.07
CA GLU A 54 -26.02 -6.91 -27.48
C GLU A 54 -24.94 -7.40 -28.45
N ASN A 55 -23.67 -7.36 -28.07
CA ASN A 55 -22.54 -7.57 -28.99
C ASN A 55 -21.56 -8.67 -28.53
N GLN A 56 -21.88 -9.39 -27.45
CA GLN A 56 -21.13 -10.53 -26.89
C GLN A 56 -19.69 -10.20 -26.45
N PHE A 57 -19.44 -8.98 -25.98
CA PHE A 57 -18.16 -8.64 -25.33
C PHE A 57 -18.11 -9.25 -23.92
N LYS A 58 -17.20 -10.19 -23.70
CA LYS A 58 -17.06 -10.93 -22.44
C LYS A 58 -15.82 -10.57 -21.63
N THR A 59 -14.83 -9.93 -22.27
CA THR A 59 -13.56 -9.63 -21.62
C THR A 59 -13.34 -8.13 -21.55
N ILE A 60 -13.16 -7.64 -20.32
CA ILE A 60 -12.82 -6.27 -20.01
C ILE A 60 -11.35 -6.24 -19.60
N LEU A 61 -10.57 -5.42 -20.27
CA LEU A 61 -9.17 -5.14 -19.99
C LEU A 61 -9.08 -3.78 -19.32
N PHE A 62 -8.36 -3.68 -18.21
CA PHE A 62 -8.07 -2.42 -17.55
C PHE A 62 -6.63 -1.97 -17.80
N GLU A 63 -6.41 -0.66 -17.79
CA GLU A 63 -5.11 -0.01 -17.57
C GLU A 63 -4.63 -0.26 -16.12
N ALA A 64 -4.43 -1.54 -15.78
CA ALA A 64 -3.97 -2.03 -14.49
C ALA A 64 -3.10 -3.28 -14.70
N GLY A 65 -2.34 -3.68 -13.68
CA GLY A 65 -1.34 -4.74 -13.73
C GLY A 65 -1.81 -6.01 -14.43
N PHE A 66 -1.04 -6.45 -15.43
CA PHE A 66 -1.36 -7.62 -16.26
C PHE A 66 -1.44 -8.90 -15.43
N TYR A 67 -0.40 -9.20 -14.65
CA TYR A 67 -0.36 -10.39 -13.81
C TYR A 67 -1.34 -10.27 -12.65
N ASP A 68 -1.49 -9.10 -12.03
CA ASP A 68 -2.44 -8.97 -10.92
C ASP A 68 -3.84 -9.39 -11.33
N ASN A 69 -4.31 -8.90 -12.47
CA ASN A 69 -5.66 -9.19 -12.93
C ASN A 69 -5.79 -10.61 -13.48
N TYR A 70 -4.74 -11.18 -14.10
CA TYR A 70 -4.67 -12.61 -14.39
C TYR A 70 -4.83 -13.44 -13.11
N LYS A 71 -4.07 -13.10 -12.06
CA LYS A 71 -4.04 -13.86 -10.81
C LYS A 71 -5.35 -13.72 -10.04
N ALA A 72 -5.95 -12.54 -10.01
CA ALA A 72 -7.29 -12.33 -9.46
C ALA A 72 -8.31 -13.24 -10.17
N TRP A 73 -8.34 -13.23 -11.51
CA TRP A 73 -9.22 -14.10 -12.29
C TRP A 73 -8.97 -15.60 -12.07
N GLU A 74 -7.71 -16.02 -11.93
CA GLU A 74 -7.34 -17.40 -11.62
C GLU A 74 -7.87 -17.82 -10.24
N LEU A 75 -7.57 -17.04 -9.19
CA LEU A 75 -7.98 -17.31 -7.81
C LEU A 75 -9.50 -17.33 -7.66
N LEU A 76 -10.23 -16.46 -8.38
CA LEU A 76 -11.70 -16.43 -8.37
C LEU A 76 -12.36 -17.74 -8.79
N LYS A 77 -11.68 -18.57 -9.59
CA LYS A 77 -12.21 -19.88 -9.99
C LYS A 77 -12.46 -20.77 -8.78
N THR A 78 -11.62 -20.66 -7.75
CA THR A 78 -11.69 -21.47 -6.52
C THR A 78 -12.29 -20.71 -5.34
N THR A 79 -11.92 -19.45 -5.13
CA THR A 79 -12.31 -18.68 -3.92
C THR A 79 -13.69 -18.06 -3.99
N LYS A 80 -14.15 -17.70 -5.21
CA LYS A 80 -15.33 -16.86 -5.44
C LYS A 80 -15.30 -15.50 -4.70
N ASP A 81 -14.13 -15.04 -4.26
CA ASP A 81 -13.95 -13.77 -3.53
C ASP A 81 -13.65 -12.61 -4.50
N PHE A 82 -14.71 -11.93 -4.96
CA PHE A 82 -14.60 -10.78 -5.87
C PHE A 82 -13.86 -9.56 -5.29
N SER A 83 -13.57 -9.54 -3.98
CA SER A 83 -12.73 -8.49 -3.40
C SER A 83 -11.28 -8.54 -3.89
N LEU A 84 -10.84 -9.65 -4.50
CA LEU A 84 -9.54 -9.75 -5.17
C LEU A 84 -9.35 -8.69 -6.28
N TYR A 85 -10.43 -8.27 -6.94
CA TYR A 85 -10.35 -7.19 -7.93
C TYR A 85 -10.05 -5.83 -7.32
N ASN A 86 -10.33 -5.61 -6.03
CA ASN A 86 -9.90 -4.40 -5.33
C ASN A 86 -8.38 -4.38 -5.07
N GLN A 87 -7.71 -5.54 -5.16
CA GLN A 87 -6.24 -5.66 -5.05
C GLN A 87 -5.56 -5.56 -6.42
N SER A 88 -6.23 -5.99 -7.50
CA SER A 88 -5.66 -5.99 -8.86
C SER A 88 -5.97 -4.74 -9.69
N ILE A 89 -6.99 -3.97 -9.32
CA ILE A 89 -7.35 -2.71 -9.96
C ILE A 89 -6.98 -1.55 -9.04
N PHE A 90 -6.30 -0.54 -9.59
CA PHE A 90 -5.86 0.64 -8.84
C PHE A 90 -7.01 1.33 -8.12
N SER A 91 -6.74 1.83 -6.91
CA SER A 91 -7.73 2.44 -6.00
C SER A 91 -8.48 3.64 -6.57
N ILE A 92 -7.89 4.32 -7.56
CA ILE A 92 -8.55 5.38 -8.34
C ILE A 92 -9.88 4.90 -8.93
N TRP A 93 -9.95 3.65 -9.40
CA TRP A 93 -11.17 3.02 -9.90
C TRP A 93 -11.81 2.08 -8.88
N SER A 94 -11.04 1.20 -8.23
CA SER A 94 -11.62 0.11 -7.43
C SER A 94 -12.41 0.59 -6.23
N GLU A 95 -12.12 1.79 -5.72
CA GLU A 95 -12.83 2.38 -4.58
C GLU A 95 -14.06 3.21 -4.98
N THR A 96 -14.47 3.18 -6.25
CA THR A 96 -15.63 3.91 -6.75
C THR A 96 -16.88 3.04 -6.75
N LYS A 97 -18.06 3.64 -6.53
CA LYS A 97 -19.35 2.94 -6.67
C LYS A 97 -19.57 2.39 -8.07
N ALA A 98 -19.13 3.11 -9.10
CA ALA A 98 -19.22 2.65 -10.50
C ALA A 98 -18.48 1.31 -10.70
N PHE A 99 -17.26 1.19 -10.17
CA PHE A 99 -16.52 -0.07 -10.25
C PHE A 99 -17.18 -1.19 -9.43
N GLN A 100 -17.69 -0.90 -8.22
CA GLN A 100 -18.42 -1.90 -7.45
C GLN A 100 -19.69 -2.38 -8.18
N GLU A 101 -20.39 -1.48 -8.88
CA GLU A 101 -21.52 -1.85 -9.74
C GLU A 101 -21.09 -2.75 -10.91
N LEU A 102 -19.91 -2.51 -11.49
CA LEU A 102 -19.34 -3.38 -12.52
C LEU A 102 -19.01 -4.76 -11.96
N ILE A 103 -18.38 -4.84 -10.79
CA ILE A 103 -18.08 -6.10 -10.11
C ILE A 103 -19.35 -6.90 -9.81
N ASP A 104 -20.38 -6.25 -9.27
CA ASP A 104 -21.68 -6.86 -9.03
C ASP A 104 -22.30 -7.42 -10.33
N TYR A 105 -22.09 -6.73 -11.45
CA TYR A 105 -22.55 -7.19 -12.75
C TYR A 105 -21.76 -8.40 -13.25
N VAL A 106 -20.43 -8.37 -13.19
CA VAL A 106 -19.56 -9.50 -13.56
C VAL A 106 -19.85 -10.73 -12.69
N GLN A 107 -20.06 -10.55 -11.38
CA GLN A 107 -20.43 -11.63 -10.48
C GLN A 107 -21.75 -12.32 -10.88
N LYS A 108 -22.72 -11.56 -11.40
CA LYS A 108 -24.00 -12.09 -11.90
C LYS A 108 -23.91 -12.68 -13.31
N ASN A 109 -22.82 -12.43 -14.05
CA ASN A 109 -22.60 -12.87 -15.42
C ASN A 109 -21.24 -13.59 -15.51
N PRO A 110 -21.14 -14.86 -15.05
CA PRO A 110 -19.86 -15.55 -14.85
C PRO A 110 -19.10 -15.89 -16.14
N ASP A 111 -19.68 -15.66 -17.32
CA ASP A 111 -18.97 -15.73 -18.59
C ASP A 111 -18.14 -14.48 -18.87
N MET A 112 -18.37 -13.39 -18.15
CA MET A 112 -17.54 -12.20 -18.17
C MET A 112 -16.27 -12.37 -17.32
N LYS A 113 -15.19 -11.71 -17.75
CA LYS A 113 -13.93 -11.66 -17.00
C LYS A 113 -13.28 -10.28 -17.08
N ILE A 114 -12.58 -9.92 -16.01
CA ILE A 114 -11.73 -8.73 -15.93
C ILE A 114 -10.27 -9.19 -15.94
N LEU A 115 -9.47 -8.59 -16.82
CA LEU A 115 -8.02 -8.77 -16.95
C LEU A 115 -7.35 -7.38 -17.04
N GLY A 116 -6.02 -7.34 -17.03
CA GLY A 116 -5.22 -6.11 -17.07
C GLY A 116 -4.19 -6.17 -18.19
N ILE A 117 -3.72 -5.01 -18.66
CA ILE A 117 -2.68 -4.92 -19.68
C ILE A 117 -1.46 -4.11 -19.25
N ASP A 118 -1.51 -3.42 -18.11
CA ASP A 118 -0.40 -2.59 -17.66
C ASP A 118 0.80 -3.43 -17.21
N CYS A 119 2.00 -2.90 -17.42
CA CYS A 119 3.21 -3.49 -16.85
C CYS A 119 3.46 -3.04 -15.42
N GLN A 120 2.76 -2.00 -14.95
CA GLN A 120 2.78 -1.55 -13.56
C GLN A 120 1.98 -2.53 -12.69
N GLU A 121 2.68 -3.52 -12.15
CA GLU A 121 2.10 -4.52 -11.27
C GLU A 121 2.03 -4.05 -9.81
N GLY A 122 1.11 -4.64 -9.04
CA GLY A 122 0.73 -4.31 -7.68
C GLY A 122 0.79 -5.49 -6.73
N GLU A 123 -0.22 -5.60 -5.86
CA GLU A 123 -0.19 -6.47 -4.67
C GLU A 123 -0.12 -7.97 -5.00
N LEU A 124 -0.93 -8.43 -5.96
CA LEU A 124 -0.99 -9.86 -6.27
C LEU A 124 0.29 -10.32 -6.97
N PHE A 125 0.89 -9.50 -7.82
CA PHE A 125 2.21 -9.77 -8.38
C PHE A 125 3.27 -9.91 -7.27
N GLN A 126 3.32 -8.95 -6.36
CA GLN A 126 4.27 -8.99 -5.24
C GLN A 126 4.10 -10.24 -4.36
N ASN A 127 2.86 -10.68 -4.13
CA ASN A 127 2.58 -11.79 -3.22
C ASN A 127 2.68 -13.17 -3.87
N TYR A 128 2.40 -13.31 -5.16
CA TYR A 128 2.25 -14.62 -5.81
C TYR A 128 3.27 -14.92 -6.92
N PHE A 129 3.75 -13.91 -7.66
CA PHE A 129 4.49 -14.16 -8.91
C PHE A 129 5.75 -15.00 -8.73
N LEU A 130 6.55 -14.74 -7.70
CA LEU A 130 7.78 -15.51 -7.46
C LEU A 130 7.50 -16.99 -7.23
N ASN A 131 6.44 -17.31 -6.51
CA ASN A 131 6.07 -18.69 -6.22
C ASN A 131 5.55 -19.40 -7.47
N ASP A 132 4.69 -18.75 -8.25
CA ASP A 132 4.20 -19.26 -9.52
C ASP A 132 5.35 -19.47 -10.52
N LEU A 133 6.34 -18.56 -10.55
CA LEU A 133 7.57 -18.70 -11.33
C LEU A 133 8.43 -19.89 -10.86
N LYS A 134 8.62 -20.06 -9.55
CA LYS A 134 9.34 -21.21 -8.99
C LYS A 134 8.63 -22.53 -9.30
N GLU A 135 7.30 -22.56 -9.22
CA GLU A 135 6.46 -23.73 -9.50
C GLU A 135 6.61 -24.17 -10.96
N ILE A 136 6.41 -23.28 -11.93
CA ILE A 136 6.51 -23.63 -13.35
C ILE A 136 7.91 -24.11 -13.75
N LEU A 137 8.96 -23.51 -13.19
CA LEU A 137 10.33 -23.93 -13.43
C LEU A 137 10.58 -25.33 -12.85
N LYS A 138 10.11 -25.58 -11.62
CA LYS A 138 10.23 -26.88 -10.95
C LYS A 138 9.48 -27.99 -11.70
N GLU A 139 8.25 -27.76 -12.13
CA GLU A 139 7.45 -28.72 -12.91
C GLU A 139 8.15 -29.14 -14.22
N ASN A 140 8.99 -28.25 -14.77
CA ASN A 140 9.76 -28.50 -15.98
C ASN A 140 11.22 -28.91 -15.72
N ASN A 141 11.56 -29.29 -14.48
CA ASN A 141 12.91 -29.68 -14.06
C ASN A 141 13.99 -28.63 -14.35
N ILE A 142 13.63 -27.35 -14.28
CA ILE A 142 14.56 -26.22 -14.43
C ILE A 142 14.88 -25.66 -13.06
N SER A 143 16.16 -25.62 -12.72
CA SER A 143 16.66 -25.09 -11.45
C SER A 143 17.42 -23.78 -11.63
N PHE A 144 17.20 -22.84 -10.71
CA PHE A 144 17.98 -21.61 -10.54
C PHE A 144 18.49 -21.54 -9.10
N THR A 145 19.56 -20.78 -8.87
CA THR A 145 20.05 -20.57 -7.50
C THR A 145 19.12 -19.63 -6.72
N GLU A 146 19.15 -19.68 -5.39
CA GLU A 146 18.35 -18.75 -4.58
C GLU A 146 18.81 -17.30 -4.77
N ASP A 147 20.10 -17.06 -5.03
CA ASP A 147 20.64 -15.74 -5.37
C ASP A 147 20.05 -15.21 -6.69
N GLU A 148 19.84 -16.07 -7.69
CA GLU A 148 19.21 -15.69 -8.96
C GLU A 148 17.73 -15.33 -8.75
N PHE A 149 16.99 -16.11 -7.95
CA PHE A 149 15.62 -15.76 -7.57
C PHE A 149 15.54 -14.47 -6.77
N GLN A 150 16.48 -14.24 -5.86
CA GLN A 150 16.53 -13.01 -5.07
C GLN A 150 16.76 -11.77 -5.94
N ILE A 151 17.59 -11.87 -6.98
CA ILE A 151 17.77 -10.76 -7.94
C ILE A 151 16.44 -10.45 -8.63
N ILE A 152 15.70 -11.48 -9.09
CA ILE A 152 14.39 -11.29 -9.71
C ILE A 152 13.38 -10.68 -8.73
N ASP A 153 13.31 -11.19 -7.51
CA ASP A 153 12.40 -10.69 -6.49
C ASP A 153 12.70 -9.22 -6.14
N LYS A 154 13.96 -8.93 -5.81
CA LYS A 154 14.41 -7.58 -5.47
C LYS A 154 14.16 -6.56 -6.59
N THR A 155 14.42 -6.94 -7.84
CA THR A 155 14.41 -5.99 -8.97
C THR A 155 13.11 -5.99 -9.75
N LEU A 156 12.64 -7.13 -10.27
CA LEU A 156 11.45 -7.20 -11.12
C LEU A 156 10.17 -7.10 -10.28
N ILE A 157 10.15 -7.67 -9.08
CA ILE A 157 8.94 -7.71 -8.24
C ILE A 157 8.83 -6.47 -7.36
N TYR A 158 9.88 -6.14 -6.61
CA TYR A 158 9.86 -5.04 -5.66
C TYR A 158 10.36 -3.69 -6.18
N LYS A 159 10.97 -3.67 -7.36
CA LYS A 159 11.54 -2.45 -7.96
C LYS A 159 12.52 -1.73 -7.04
N ASP A 160 13.30 -2.46 -6.25
CA ASP A 160 14.40 -1.91 -5.45
C ASP A 160 15.62 -1.65 -6.35
N LEU A 161 15.55 -0.58 -7.13
CA LEU A 161 16.50 -0.29 -8.22
C LEU A 161 17.56 0.77 -7.86
N GLU A 162 17.47 1.41 -6.70
CA GLU A 162 18.36 2.56 -6.39
C GLU A 162 19.84 2.16 -6.37
N TYR A 163 20.16 0.96 -5.89
CA TYR A 163 21.53 0.43 -5.87
C TYR A 163 22.11 0.16 -7.28
N LEU A 164 21.27 0.12 -8.32
CA LEU A 164 21.66 -0.05 -9.71
C LEU A 164 22.01 1.28 -10.39
N LYS A 165 21.64 2.42 -9.80
CA LYS A 165 21.91 3.75 -10.36
C LYS A 165 23.40 3.92 -10.63
N ASN A 166 23.75 4.22 -11.88
CA ASN A 166 25.12 4.37 -12.38
C ASN A 166 26.05 3.15 -12.14
N ASN A 167 25.50 1.97 -11.82
CA ASN A 167 26.28 0.76 -11.53
C ASN A 167 26.19 -0.26 -12.68
N LYS A 168 27.06 -0.09 -13.68
CA LYS A 168 27.07 -0.91 -14.90
C LYS A 168 27.25 -2.41 -14.63
N THR A 169 28.07 -2.78 -13.64
CA THR A 169 28.33 -4.20 -13.29
C THR A 169 27.08 -4.89 -12.76
N GLU A 170 26.37 -4.24 -11.82
CA GLU A 170 25.13 -4.80 -11.28
C GLU A 170 23.99 -4.83 -12.32
N ILE A 171 23.92 -3.83 -13.20
CA ILE A 171 22.97 -3.83 -14.33
C ILE A 171 23.27 -5.02 -15.27
N GLN A 172 24.54 -5.24 -15.64
CA GLN A 172 24.93 -6.38 -16.47
C GLN A 172 24.60 -7.73 -15.81
N ARG A 173 24.81 -7.83 -14.49
CA ARG A 173 24.43 -9.01 -13.70
C ARG A 173 22.92 -9.25 -13.76
N LEU A 174 22.11 -8.21 -13.51
CA LEU A 174 20.64 -8.28 -13.62
C LEU A 174 20.20 -8.76 -15.00
N HIS A 175 20.74 -8.14 -16.07
CA HIS A 175 20.39 -8.52 -17.45
C HIS A 175 20.79 -9.95 -17.78
N SER A 176 21.96 -10.40 -17.33
CA SER A 176 22.40 -11.79 -17.49
C SER A 176 21.44 -12.77 -16.83
N VAL A 177 21.02 -12.49 -15.59
CA VAL A 177 20.04 -13.32 -14.86
C VAL A 177 18.70 -13.31 -15.58
N CYS A 178 18.15 -12.14 -15.93
CA CYS A 178 16.90 -12.02 -16.67
C CYS A 178 16.92 -12.82 -17.99
N ASN A 179 18.02 -12.77 -18.73
CA ASN A 179 18.17 -13.49 -19.99
C ASN A 179 18.20 -15.02 -19.78
N LYS A 180 18.77 -15.52 -18.68
CA LYS A 180 18.70 -16.95 -18.34
C LYS A 180 17.25 -17.38 -18.07
N PHE A 181 16.51 -16.61 -17.26
CA PHE A 181 15.09 -16.88 -16.98
C PHE A 181 14.24 -16.86 -18.25
N LEU A 182 14.42 -15.86 -19.12
CA LEU A 182 13.69 -15.77 -20.40
C LEU A 182 13.98 -16.95 -21.32
N LYS A 183 15.24 -17.38 -21.44
CA LYS A 183 15.62 -18.57 -22.23
C LYS A 183 15.01 -19.84 -21.65
N ALA A 184 15.06 -20.00 -20.34
CA ALA A 184 14.46 -21.14 -19.65
C ALA A 184 12.96 -21.19 -19.89
N LEU A 185 12.24 -20.09 -19.65
CA LEU A 185 10.80 -20.00 -19.91
C LEU A 185 10.50 -20.30 -21.37
N ALA A 186 11.19 -19.69 -22.33
CA ALA A 186 11.00 -19.95 -23.76
C ALA A 186 11.21 -21.42 -24.16
N SER A 187 12.08 -22.16 -23.45
CA SER A 187 12.36 -23.57 -23.73
C SER A 187 11.26 -24.55 -23.32
N ILE A 188 10.36 -24.13 -22.42
CA ILE A 188 9.23 -24.95 -21.96
C ILE A 188 8.22 -25.11 -23.10
N LYS A 189 8.01 -26.36 -23.54
CA LYS A 189 7.09 -26.74 -24.61
C LYS A 189 5.66 -26.87 -24.08
N ASN A 190 4.66 -26.62 -24.94
CA ASN A 190 3.23 -26.83 -24.65
C ASN A 190 2.72 -26.14 -23.37
N LYS A 191 3.17 -24.90 -23.11
CA LYS A 191 2.66 -24.12 -21.99
C LYS A 191 1.14 -23.97 -22.09
N ASP A 192 0.46 -24.19 -20.98
CA ASP A 192 -0.92 -23.77 -20.80
C ASP A 192 -1.00 -22.24 -20.63
N PHE A 193 -2.21 -21.72 -20.42
CA PHE A 193 -2.40 -20.28 -20.27
C PHE A 193 -1.65 -19.71 -19.06
N LYS A 194 -1.59 -20.43 -17.94
CA LYS A 194 -0.84 -20.02 -16.74
C LYS A 194 0.63 -19.82 -17.08
N GLY A 195 1.26 -20.81 -17.71
CA GLY A 195 2.68 -20.71 -18.04
C GLY A 195 3.00 -19.61 -19.04
N LYS A 196 2.12 -19.37 -20.01
CA LYS A 196 2.27 -18.25 -20.95
C LYS A 196 2.08 -16.90 -20.27
N ALA A 197 1.11 -16.78 -19.35
CA ALA A 197 0.90 -15.56 -18.57
C ALA A 197 2.10 -15.24 -17.67
N ILE A 198 2.69 -16.24 -17.02
CA ILE A 198 3.92 -16.06 -16.21
C ILE A 198 5.08 -15.58 -17.10
N GLU A 199 5.27 -16.18 -18.27
CA GLU A 199 6.30 -15.75 -19.22
C GLU A 199 6.06 -14.30 -19.70
N GLN A 200 4.81 -13.94 -20.02
CA GLN A 200 4.46 -12.60 -20.45
C GLN A 200 4.67 -11.57 -19.33
N ALA A 201 4.21 -11.85 -18.11
CA ALA A 201 4.41 -10.99 -16.95
C ALA A 201 5.91 -10.77 -16.65
N PHE A 202 6.75 -11.80 -16.81
CA PHE A 202 8.20 -11.66 -16.69
C PHE A 202 8.76 -10.66 -17.72
N LYS A 203 8.34 -10.77 -18.98
CA LYS A 203 8.75 -9.85 -20.06
C LYS A 203 8.30 -8.42 -19.75
N SER A 204 7.04 -8.24 -19.36
CA SER A 204 6.47 -6.93 -19.03
C SER A 204 7.20 -6.27 -17.87
N SER A 205 7.42 -7.00 -16.78
CA SER A 205 8.12 -6.48 -15.60
C SER A 205 9.59 -6.16 -15.90
N LYS A 206 10.27 -6.98 -16.72
CA LYS A 206 11.62 -6.67 -17.20
C LYS A 206 11.65 -5.39 -18.04
N ALA A 207 10.70 -5.22 -18.97
CA ALA A 207 10.63 -4.02 -19.81
C ALA A 207 10.39 -2.76 -18.98
N GLU A 208 9.52 -2.84 -17.98
CA GLU A 208 9.31 -1.76 -17.01
C GLU A 208 10.59 -1.43 -16.24
N VAL A 209 11.32 -2.44 -15.74
CA VAL A 209 12.60 -2.21 -15.04
C VAL A 209 13.64 -1.58 -15.96
N ASP A 210 13.77 -2.03 -17.20
CA ASP A 210 14.71 -1.43 -18.16
C ASP A 210 14.38 0.05 -18.40
N TYR A 211 13.10 0.38 -18.54
CA TYR A 211 12.61 1.75 -18.65
C TYR A 211 12.94 2.59 -17.39
N MET A 212 12.66 2.06 -16.19
CA MET A 212 12.97 2.75 -14.94
C MET A 212 14.47 2.98 -14.75
N LEU A 213 15.31 2.03 -15.15
CA LEU A 213 16.77 2.18 -15.07
C LEU A 213 17.27 3.31 -15.97
N ILE A 214 16.70 3.48 -17.15
CA ILE A 214 17.05 4.57 -18.07
C ILE A 214 16.68 5.92 -17.43
N ILE A 215 15.48 6.04 -16.83
CA ILE A 215 15.06 7.25 -16.10
C ILE A 215 15.98 7.54 -14.90
N ILE A 216 16.27 6.54 -14.08
CA ILE A 216 17.10 6.70 -12.87
C ILE A 216 18.53 7.15 -13.22
N ASN A 217 19.02 6.81 -14.42
CA ASN A 217 20.31 7.24 -14.94
C ASN A 217 20.27 8.60 -15.69
N GLY A 218 19.11 9.26 -15.75
CA GLY A 218 18.97 10.66 -16.19
C GLY A 218 18.48 10.86 -17.62
N ASP A 219 18.20 9.78 -18.35
CA ASP A 219 17.63 9.85 -19.70
C ASP A 219 16.12 10.08 -19.64
N ILE A 220 15.56 10.70 -20.68
CA ILE A 220 14.14 11.03 -20.78
C ILE A 220 13.58 10.39 -22.06
N PHE A 221 12.43 9.75 -21.93
CA PHE A 221 11.66 9.29 -23.09
C PHE A 221 10.57 10.30 -23.44
N PRO A 222 10.25 10.47 -24.74
CA PRO A 222 8.99 11.07 -25.11
C PRO A 222 7.84 10.29 -24.45
N LEU A 223 7.03 11.01 -23.67
CA LEU A 223 5.74 10.65 -23.09
C LEU A 223 5.43 9.13 -23.04
N GLN A 224 5.77 8.45 -21.95
CA GLN A 224 5.33 7.08 -21.61
C GLN A 224 5.45 5.98 -22.68
N ASN A 225 6.07 6.22 -23.84
CA ASN A 225 6.10 5.30 -24.98
C ASN A 225 6.52 3.85 -24.62
N PRO A 226 7.51 3.60 -23.74
CA PRO A 226 7.86 2.23 -23.34
C PRO A 226 6.72 1.51 -22.59
N ARG A 227 5.97 2.20 -21.72
CA ARG A 227 4.82 1.65 -20.99
C ARG A 227 3.69 1.32 -21.96
N ASP A 228 3.35 2.26 -22.84
CA ASP A 228 2.29 2.08 -23.86
C ASP A 228 2.60 0.94 -24.85
N LYS A 229 3.86 0.82 -25.26
CA LYS A 229 4.30 -0.34 -26.05
C LYS A 229 4.05 -1.65 -25.30
N GLN A 230 4.41 -1.72 -24.03
CA GLN A 230 4.23 -2.94 -23.25
C GLN A 230 2.74 -3.26 -23.02
N MET A 231 1.90 -2.24 -22.83
CA MET A 231 0.44 -2.39 -22.76
C MET A 231 -0.15 -2.95 -24.06
N ALA A 232 0.30 -2.46 -25.22
CA ALA A 232 -0.14 -2.98 -26.51
C ALA A 232 0.30 -4.44 -26.72
N GLU A 233 1.53 -4.80 -26.34
CA GLU A 233 2.01 -6.18 -26.39
C GLU A 233 1.19 -7.11 -25.49
N ASN A 234 0.82 -6.66 -24.30
CA ASN A 234 -0.03 -7.41 -23.37
C ASN A 234 -1.46 -7.58 -23.90
N PHE A 235 -2.03 -6.54 -24.51
CA PHE A 235 -3.32 -6.64 -25.20
C PHE A 235 -3.28 -7.69 -26.32
N ILE A 236 -2.27 -7.64 -27.20
CA ILE A 236 -2.11 -8.59 -28.31
C ILE A 236 -1.89 -10.02 -27.78
N PHE A 237 -1.13 -10.17 -26.70
CA PHE A 237 -0.97 -11.47 -26.03
C PHE A 237 -2.32 -12.04 -25.57
N LEU A 238 -3.12 -11.25 -24.84
CA LEU A 238 -4.43 -11.70 -24.36
C LEU A 238 -5.40 -12.00 -25.50
N GLN A 239 -5.41 -11.16 -26.53
CA GLN A 239 -6.24 -11.37 -27.73
C GLN A 239 -5.97 -12.75 -28.37
N LYS A 240 -4.69 -13.11 -28.53
CA LYS A 240 -4.28 -14.39 -29.11
C LYS A 240 -4.65 -15.58 -28.21
N GLU A 241 -4.42 -15.46 -26.90
CA GLU A 241 -4.68 -16.55 -25.96
C GLU A 241 -6.18 -16.77 -25.68
N LEU A 242 -6.98 -15.71 -25.79
CA LEU A 242 -8.43 -15.75 -25.65
C LEU A 242 -9.15 -16.09 -26.95
N LYS A 243 -8.43 -16.60 -27.98
CA LYS A 243 -8.99 -17.13 -29.23
C LYS A 243 -9.96 -16.16 -29.94
N ASP A 244 -9.53 -14.91 -30.10
CA ASP A 244 -10.27 -13.86 -30.81
C ASP A 244 -11.61 -13.45 -30.15
N GLU A 245 -11.72 -13.59 -28.82
CA GLU A 245 -12.78 -12.94 -28.05
C GLU A 245 -12.83 -11.43 -28.34
N LYS A 246 -14.04 -10.85 -28.31
CA LYS A 246 -14.19 -9.40 -28.37
C LYS A 246 -13.79 -8.76 -27.05
N LEU A 247 -12.96 -7.70 -27.13
CA LEU A 247 -12.30 -7.10 -25.97
C LEU A 247 -12.72 -5.64 -25.79
N ILE A 248 -12.97 -5.23 -24.55
CA ILE A 248 -13.16 -3.83 -24.17
C ILE A 248 -11.93 -3.39 -23.38
N LEU A 249 -11.26 -2.30 -23.76
CA LEU A 249 -10.19 -1.69 -22.97
C LEU A 249 -10.73 -0.46 -22.22
N TRP A 250 -10.62 -0.45 -20.90
CA TRP A 250 -10.82 0.71 -20.03
C TRP A 250 -9.47 1.36 -19.76
N ALA A 251 -9.24 2.58 -20.27
CA ALA A 251 -7.98 3.31 -20.06
C ALA A 251 -8.20 4.84 -20.16
N ALA A 252 -7.17 5.63 -19.83
CA ALA A 252 -7.17 7.08 -20.11
C ALA A 252 -7.31 7.38 -21.60
N ASN A 253 -7.91 8.53 -21.93
CA ASN A 253 -8.04 9.02 -23.30
C ASN A 253 -6.69 9.01 -24.04
N TYR A 254 -5.62 9.45 -23.37
CA TYR A 254 -4.25 9.45 -23.90
C TYR A 254 -3.81 8.06 -24.43
N HIS A 255 -3.98 7.01 -23.63
CA HIS A 255 -3.54 5.66 -23.96
C HIS A 255 -4.31 5.05 -25.14
N ILE A 256 -5.52 5.55 -25.45
CA ILE A 256 -6.38 5.00 -26.51
C ILE A 256 -6.34 5.80 -27.82
N THR A 257 -5.46 6.81 -27.93
CA THR A 257 -5.32 7.65 -29.13
C THR A 257 -4.87 6.84 -30.34
N ASN A 258 -5.48 7.08 -31.51
CA ASN A 258 -5.13 6.44 -32.78
C ASN A 258 -3.88 7.05 -33.42
N ASP A 259 -3.70 8.38 -33.37
CA ASP A 259 -2.51 9.08 -33.90
C ASP A 259 -2.42 10.51 -33.33
N LEU A 260 -1.28 10.83 -32.70
CA LEU A 260 -0.97 12.15 -32.16
C LEU A 260 0.10 12.90 -32.97
N SER A 261 0.69 12.29 -34.01
CA SER A 261 1.86 12.81 -34.72
C SER A 261 1.63 14.17 -35.40
N ALA A 262 0.39 14.49 -35.75
CA ALA A 262 -0.01 15.76 -36.34
C ALA A 262 -0.24 16.88 -35.31
N PHE A 263 -0.06 16.61 -34.01
CA PHE A 263 -0.28 17.58 -32.94
C PHE A 263 0.62 18.81 -33.07
N LYS A 264 0.04 19.98 -32.80
CA LYS A 264 0.76 21.25 -32.68
C LYS A 264 0.25 22.01 -31.45
N THR A 265 1.17 22.61 -30.72
CA THR A 265 0.83 23.51 -29.62
C THR A 265 0.19 24.80 -30.17
N SER A 266 -0.69 25.40 -29.35
CA SER A 266 -1.32 26.70 -29.66
C SER A 266 -1.27 27.61 -28.44
N ASP A 267 -1.31 28.93 -28.65
CA ASP A 267 -1.30 29.91 -27.56
C ASP A 267 -2.46 29.69 -26.57
N ILE A 268 -3.63 29.29 -27.09
CA ILE A 268 -4.79 28.92 -26.27
C ILE A 268 -4.42 27.75 -25.35
N SER A 269 -3.84 26.67 -25.88
CA SER A 269 -3.45 25.50 -25.08
C SER A 269 -2.43 25.88 -23.99
N LEU A 270 -1.43 26.71 -24.33
CA LEU A 270 -0.41 27.14 -23.37
C LEU A 270 -0.98 28.05 -22.27
N ASP A 271 -1.93 28.91 -22.60
CA ASP A 271 -2.65 29.75 -21.63
C ASP A 271 -3.52 28.89 -20.68
N TYR A 272 -4.19 27.87 -21.20
CA TYR A 272 -4.97 26.94 -20.36
C TYR A 272 -4.09 26.14 -19.40
N ILE A 273 -2.91 25.69 -19.82
CA ILE A 273 -1.96 25.02 -18.91
C ILE A 273 -1.62 25.94 -17.73
N LYS A 274 -1.35 27.22 -17.99
CA LYS A 274 -1.07 28.20 -16.93
C LYS A 274 -2.27 28.40 -16.00
N LYS A 275 -3.48 28.50 -16.55
CA LYS A 275 -4.71 28.62 -15.77
C LYS A 275 -4.99 27.39 -14.89
N MET A 276 -4.84 26.19 -15.46
CA MET A 276 -4.99 24.93 -14.72
C MET A 276 -3.97 24.83 -13.60
N HIS A 277 -2.70 25.20 -13.86
CA HIS A 277 -1.64 25.23 -12.86
C HIS A 277 -1.96 26.18 -11.70
N VAL A 278 -2.44 27.40 -11.99
CA VAL A 278 -2.87 28.36 -10.96
C VAL A 278 -4.08 27.83 -10.18
N GLN A 279 -5.06 27.25 -10.88
CA GLN A 279 -6.27 26.69 -10.26
C GLN A 279 -5.94 25.57 -9.26
N GLU A 280 -5.15 24.59 -9.69
CA GLU A 280 -4.73 23.47 -8.86
C GLU A 280 -4.01 23.97 -7.60
N ARG A 281 -3.04 24.87 -7.76
CA ARG A 281 -2.30 25.48 -6.64
C ARG A 281 -3.21 26.18 -5.65
N ASN A 282 -4.22 26.91 -6.14
CA ASN A 282 -5.17 27.62 -5.29
C ASN A 282 -6.06 26.65 -4.49
N ILE A 283 -6.35 25.46 -5.02
CA ILE A 283 -7.23 24.46 -4.39
C ILE A 283 -6.46 23.55 -3.43
N THR A 284 -5.29 23.06 -3.85
CA THR A 284 -4.53 22.02 -3.13
C THR A 284 -3.35 22.60 -2.32
N GLY A 285 -3.01 23.88 -2.54
CA GLY A 285 -1.82 24.52 -1.98
C GLY A 285 -0.52 24.15 -2.68
N HIS A 286 -0.53 23.24 -3.65
CA HIS A 286 0.64 22.76 -4.38
C HIS A 286 0.29 22.36 -5.82
N ASN A 287 1.27 21.93 -6.61
CA ASN A 287 1.04 21.36 -7.93
C ASN A 287 1.73 20.01 -8.03
N GLU A 288 1.10 19.08 -8.74
CA GLU A 288 1.67 17.76 -9.05
C GLU A 288 2.98 17.86 -9.85
N SER A 289 3.01 18.77 -10.83
CA SER A 289 4.18 19.04 -11.67
C SER A 289 4.52 20.53 -11.73
N SER A 290 5.77 20.85 -12.07
CA SER A 290 6.14 22.23 -12.34
C SER A 290 5.50 22.71 -13.63
N LEU A 291 5.28 24.03 -13.74
CA LEU A 291 4.75 24.62 -14.97
C LEU A 291 5.64 24.29 -16.18
N ASP A 292 6.96 24.38 -16.04
CA ASP A 292 7.91 24.05 -17.11
C ASP A 292 7.80 22.58 -17.55
N GLN A 293 7.59 21.66 -16.60
CA GLN A 293 7.38 20.26 -16.90
C GLN A 293 6.06 20.05 -17.66
N SER A 294 4.97 20.70 -17.23
CA SER A 294 3.69 20.66 -17.94
C SER A 294 3.80 21.21 -19.38
N LEU A 295 4.50 22.34 -19.55
CA LEU A 295 4.73 22.95 -20.87
C LEU A 295 5.64 22.11 -21.77
N LYS A 296 6.65 21.44 -21.19
CA LYS A 296 7.49 20.50 -21.92
C LYS A 296 6.70 19.27 -22.36
N ASN A 297 5.96 18.64 -21.45
CA ASN A 297 5.18 17.44 -21.72
C ASN A 297 4.19 17.65 -22.88
N ILE A 298 3.49 18.79 -22.91
CA ILE A 298 2.57 19.06 -24.02
C ILE A 298 3.30 19.18 -25.36
N SER A 299 4.50 19.76 -25.40
CA SER A 299 5.27 19.93 -26.64
C SER A 299 5.75 18.60 -27.24
N GLU A 300 5.91 17.57 -26.41
CA GLU A 300 6.32 16.22 -26.80
C GLU A 300 5.13 15.34 -27.24
N LEU A 301 3.89 15.83 -27.16
CA LEU A 301 2.68 15.05 -27.49
C LEU A 301 2.67 14.50 -28.92
N LYS A 302 3.29 15.21 -29.86
CA LYS A 302 3.48 14.75 -31.24
C LYS A 302 4.38 13.52 -31.38
N ASP A 303 5.26 13.28 -30.39
CA ASP A 303 6.22 12.18 -30.38
C ASP A 303 5.69 10.98 -29.57
N ALA A 304 4.46 11.07 -29.07
CA ALA A 304 3.78 10.01 -28.35
C ALA A 304 3.36 8.86 -29.28
N VAL A 305 3.67 7.64 -28.88
CA VAL A 305 3.24 6.38 -29.47
C VAL A 305 2.46 5.62 -28.41
N SER A 306 1.17 5.94 -28.34
CA SER A 306 0.24 5.36 -27.36
C SER A 306 -0.09 3.89 -27.68
N THR A 307 -0.69 3.22 -26.71
CA THR A 307 -1.23 1.86 -26.86
C THR A 307 -2.21 1.82 -28.02
N GLY A 308 -3.13 2.78 -28.09
CA GLY A 308 -4.12 2.93 -29.14
C GLY A 308 -3.49 3.03 -30.53
N LYS A 309 -2.39 3.78 -30.69
CA LYS A 309 -1.68 3.92 -31.97
C LYS A 309 -1.17 2.57 -32.46
N ILE A 310 -0.48 1.84 -31.57
CA ILE A 310 0.09 0.52 -31.89
C ILE A 310 -1.02 -0.48 -32.22
N LEU A 311 -2.09 -0.49 -31.44
CA LEU A 311 -3.23 -1.37 -31.67
C LEU A 311 -3.98 -1.00 -32.97
N LYS A 312 -4.12 0.29 -33.30
CA LYS A 312 -4.79 0.74 -34.52
C LYS A 312 -4.01 0.33 -35.76
N ASP A 313 -2.68 0.42 -35.71
CA ASP A 313 -1.82 -0.08 -36.79
C ASP A 313 -1.97 -1.60 -36.97
N TYR A 314 -2.11 -2.33 -35.85
CA TYR A 314 -2.19 -3.80 -35.84
C TYR A 314 -3.56 -4.33 -36.30
N TYR A 315 -4.66 -3.81 -35.74
CA TYR A 315 -6.03 -4.30 -35.96
C TYR A 315 -6.85 -3.49 -36.97
N LYS A 316 -6.38 -2.29 -37.34
CA LYS A 316 -7.02 -1.41 -38.33
C LYS A 316 -8.50 -1.16 -38.02
N ASP A 317 -9.39 -1.56 -38.92
CA ASP A 317 -10.84 -1.31 -38.84
C ASP A 317 -11.55 -2.22 -37.82
N GLU A 318 -10.90 -3.26 -37.28
CA GLU A 318 -11.47 -4.07 -36.20
C GLU A 318 -11.45 -3.37 -34.83
N LEU A 319 -10.71 -2.26 -34.74
CA LEU A 319 -10.49 -1.48 -33.53
C LEU A 319 -11.24 -0.14 -33.58
N PHE A 320 -11.99 0.16 -32.52
CA PHE A 320 -12.69 1.43 -32.35
C PHE A 320 -12.24 2.13 -31.06
N SER A 321 -11.72 3.34 -31.17
CA SER A 321 -11.40 4.19 -30.01
C SER A 321 -12.49 5.23 -29.75
N LEU A 322 -13.08 5.17 -28.55
CA LEU A 322 -14.09 6.10 -28.07
C LEU A 322 -13.52 6.92 -26.90
N ALA A 323 -13.28 8.20 -27.14
CA ALA A 323 -12.88 9.13 -26.09
C ALA A 323 -14.08 9.82 -25.46
N PHE A 324 -13.89 10.40 -24.27
CA PHE A 324 -14.92 11.18 -23.57
C PHE A 324 -14.48 12.63 -23.39
N THR A 325 -15.42 13.56 -23.27
CA THR A 325 -15.16 14.97 -22.93
C THR A 325 -16.36 15.60 -22.23
N ALA A 326 -16.16 16.76 -21.60
CA ALA A 326 -17.23 17.53 -20.96
C ALA A 326 -17.03 19.05 -21.09
N TYR A 327 -18.14 19.79 -21.05
CA TYR A 327 -18.11 21.24 -21.11
C TYR A 327 -17.92 21.90 -19.74
N SER A 328 -18.58 21.37 -18.71
CA SER A 328 -18.61 21.98 -17.37
C SER A 328 -18.59 20.92 -16.27
N GLY A 329 -18.51 21.35 -15.01
CA GLY A 329 -18.57 20.46 -13.85
C GLY A 329 -17.23 20.35 -13.14
N SER A 330 -17.00 19.24 -12.47
CA SER A 330 -15.78 18.96 -11.74
C SER A 330 -15.42 17.48 -11.77
N TYR A 331 -14.15 17.20 -11.52
CA TYR A 331 -13.58 15.86 -11.45
C TYR A 331 -12.71 15.74 -10.19
N LEU A 332 -12.28 14.52 -9.88
CA LEU A 332 -11.40 14.22 -8.76
C LEU A 332 -9.93 14.28 -9.22
N GLY A 333 -9.14 15.20 -8.67
CA GLY A 333 -7.70 15.29 -8.94
C GLY A 333 -6.89 14.20 -8.24
N GLN A 334 -5.57 14.21 -8.40
CA GLN A 334 -4.70 13.31 -7.64
C GLN A 334 -4.80 13.62 -6.14
N HIS A 335 -4.88 12.59 -5.30
CA HIS A 335 -5.11 12.69 -3.85
C HIS A 335 -6.51 13.21 -3.45
N ASP A 336 -7.49 13.03 -4.33
CA ASP A 336 -8.92 13.30 -4.08
C ASP A 336 -9.39 14.77 -3.87
N PRO A 337 -8.70 15.85 -4.32
CA PRO A 337 -9.31 17.18 -4.35
C PRO A 337 -10.33 17.28 -5.49
N VAL A 338 -11.42 18.02 -5.28
CA VAL A 338 -12.39 18.28 -6.34
C VAL A 338 -11.92 19.47 -7.18
N LEU A 339 -11.62 19.23 -8.46
CA LEU A 339 -11.13 20.23 -9.39
C LEU A 339 -12.23 20.63 -10.40
N PRO A 340 -12.53 21.92 -10.58
CA PRO A 340 -13.48 22.36 -11.59
C PRO A 340 -12.88 22.28 -13.00
N ILE A 341 -13.72 22.01 -13.99
CA ILE A 341 -13.34 22.07 -15.41
C ILE A 341 -13.33 23.55 -15.82
N LEU A 342 -12.21 24.01 -16.40
CA LEU A 342 -12.15 25.33 -17.02
C LEU A 342 -13.05 25.38 -18.25
N THR A 343 -13.81 26.46 -18.41
CA THR A 343 -14.70 26.65 -19.57
C THR A 343 -13.93 26.44 -20.88
N PRO A 344 -14.34 25.50 -21.75
CA PRO A 344 -13.71 25.29 -23.05
C PRO A 344 -13.77 26.55 -23.95
N PRO A 345 -12.83 26.72 -24.90
CA PRO A 345 -12.83 27.89 -25.77
C PRO A 345 -14.06 27.88 -26.69
N THR A 346 -14.49 29.05 -27.16
CA THR A 346 -15.75 29.21 -27.91
C THR A 346 -15.79 28.46 -29.25
N ASN A 347 -14.63 28.16 -29.83
CA ASN A 347 -14.46 27.41 -31.07
C ASN A 347 -14.19 25.90 -30.86
N SER A 348 -14.50 25.37 -29.66
CA SER A 348 -14.35 23.95 -29.34
C SER A 348 -15.61 23.13 -29.63
N LEU A 349 -15.42 21.81 -29.76
CA LEU A 349 -16.52 20.84 -29.84
C LEU A 349 -17.47 20.96 -28.64
N GLU A 350 -16.92 21.10 -27.44
CA GLU A 350 -17.68 21.17 -26.20
C GLU A 350 -18.56 22.42 -26.16
N SER A 351 -18.02 23.57 -26.58
CA SER A 351 -18.77 24.83 -26.70
C SER A 351 -19.86 24.76 -27.78
N ASP A 352 -19.55 24.16 -28.94
CA ASP A 352 -20.52 23.95 -30.03
C ASP A 352 -21.72 23.11 -29.54
N LEU A 353 -21.46 22.01 -28.83
CA LEU A 353 -22.49 21.12 -28.31
C LEU A 353 -23.28 21.74 -27.16
N PHE A 354 -22.59 22.44 -26.25
CA PHE A 354 -23.22 23.14 -25.13
C PHE A 354 -24.17 24.25 -25.62
N SER A 355 -23.76 25.07 -26.59
CA SER A 355 -24.58 26.16 -27.14
C SER A 355 -25.89 25.67 -27.78
N LYS A 356 -25.92 24.42 -28.23
CA LYS A 356 -27.10 23.74 -28.80
C LYS A 356 -27.96 23.05 -27.75
N ASN A 357 -27.63 23.16 -26.45
CA ASN A 357 -28.24 22.40 -25.36
C ASN A 357 -28.24 20.88 -25.62
N SER A 358 -27.15 20.38 -26.23
CA SER A 358 -27.06 18.96 -26.56
C SER A 358 -27.06 18.12 -25.27
N PRO A 359 -27.83 17.02 -25.20
CA PRO A 359 -27.70 16.07 -24.10
C PRO A 359 -26.35 15.33 -24.21
N ALA A 360 -26.11 14.40 -23.28
CA ALA A 360 -25.01 13.46 -23.45
C ALA A 360 -25.15 12.72 -24.78
N VAL A 361 -24.14 12.82 -25.65
CA VAL A 361 -24.25 12.40 -27.06
C VAL A 361 -22.93 11.87 -27.61
N PHE A 362 -23.03 10.85 -28.45
CA PHE A 362 -21.93 10.33 -29.24
C PHE A 362 -21.73 11.16 -30.52
N VAL A 363 -20.50 11.57 -30.77
CA VAL A 363 -20.06 12.28 -31.98
C VAL A 363 -19.22 11.34 -32.82
N ASP A 364 -19.73 10.98 -34.00
CA ASP A 364 -18.94 10.27 -35.02
C ASP A 364 -17.97 11.26 -35.67
N LEU A 365 -16.67 11.04 -35.48
CA LEU A 365 -15.65 11.95 -35.99
C LEU A 365 -15.42 11.82 -37.49
N LYS A 366 -15.85 10.71 -38.12
CA LYS A 366 -15.80 10.57 -39.58
C LYS A 366 -16.82 11.50 -40.25
N GLU A 367 -18.00 11.64 -39.64
CA GLU A 367 -19.11 12.46 -40.13
C GLU A 367 -19.08 13.91 -39.61
N TYR A 368 -18.12 14.26 -38.74
CA TYR A 368 -18.05 15.59 -38.17
C TYR A 368 -17.60 16.63 -39.22
N PRO A 369 -18.32 17.77 -39.40
CA PRO A 369 -18.10 18.66 -40.53
C PRO A 369 -16.79 19.47 -40.47
N LYS A 370 -16.22 19.66 -39.27
CA LYS A 370 -14.97 20.43 -39.10
C LYS A 370 -13.75 19.51 -39.21
N ASN A 371 -12.82 19.84 -40.09
CA ASN A 371 -11.60 19.08 -40.30
C ASN A 371 -10.58 19.21 -39.15
N GLU A 372 -10.49 20.40 -38.56
CA GLU A 372 -9.60 20.73 -37.44
C GLU A 372 -10.35 21.69 -36.51
N PHE A 373 -10.34 21.40 -35.20
CA PHE A 373 -11.08 22.16 -34.20
C PHE A 373 -10.50 21.94 -32.79
N TYR A 374 -10.85 22.80 -31.84
CA TYR A 374 -10.46 22.62 -30.45
C TYR A 374 -11.33 21.56 -29.78
N SER A 375 -10.72 20.70 -28.98
CA SER A 375 -11.46 19.90 -27.98
C SER A 375 -10.62 19.70 -26.73
N SER A 376 -11.30 19.61 -25.60
CA SER A 376 -10.75 19.39 -24.26
C SER A 376 -10.66 17.89 -23.90
N THR A 377 -10.61 17.00 -24.90
CA THR A 377 -10.65 15.55 -24.68
C THR A 377 -9.45 15.01 -23.88
N LEU A 378 -8.25 15.61 -23.98
CA LEU A 378 -7.07 15.15 -23.23
C LEU A 378 -6.89 15.95 -21.93
N GLY A 379 -7.38 15.40 -20.81
CA GLY A 379 -7.22 16.02 -19.49
C GLY A 379 -7.90 17.38 -19.32
N TYR A 380 -9.00 17.62 -20.03
CA TYR A 380 -9.70 18.91 -20.10
C TYR A 380 -8.90 20.07 -20.73
N LEU A 381 -7.71 19.78 -21.25
CA LEU A 381 -6.87 20.76 -21.93
C LEU A 381 -7.35 20.97 -23.37
N PRO A 382 -7.73 22.20 -23.77
CA PRO A 382 -8.15 22.46 -25.15
C PRO A 382 -6.99 22.34 -26.13
N LEU A 383 -7.07 21.38 -27.04
CA LEU A 383 -6.07 21.14 -28.09
C LEU A 383 -6.69 21.30 -29.47
N LEU A 384 -5.98 21.99 -30.36
CA LEU A 384 -6.36 22.13 -31.76
C LEU A 384 -5.80 20.95 -32.54
N MET A 385 -6.68 20.08 -33.04
CA MET A 385 -6.27 18.85 -33.73
C MET A 385 -7.25 18.46 -34.83
N LYS A 386 -6.77 17.61 -35.75
CA LYS A 386 -7.63 16.82 -36.64
C LYS A 386 -8.15 15.61 -35.88
N TRP A 387 -9.14 15.81 -35.01
CA TRP A 387 -9.60 14.79 -34.06
C TRP A 387 -10.02 13.46 -34.69
N LYS A 388 -10.49 13.46 -35.94
CA LYS A 388 -10.78 12.24 -36.72
C LYS A 388 -9.57 11.31 -36.94
N ASN A 389 -8.35 11.82 -36.80
CA ASN A 389 -7.13 11.01 -36.82
C ASN A 389 -6.76 10.49 -35.42
N VAL A 390 -7.29 11.13 -34.37
CA VAL A 390 -6.95 10.87 -32.98
C VAL A 390 -7.88 9.84 -32.36
N TYR A 391 -9.16 9.86 -32.70
CA TYR A 391 -10.15 8.88 -32.23
C TYR A 391 -11.14 8.53 -33.34
N ASP A 392 -11.83 7.40 -33.22
CA ASP A 392 -12.95 7.06 -34.08
C ASP A 392 -14.23 7.82 -33.67
N GLY A 393 -14.40 8.12 -32.38
CA GLY A 393 -15.50 8.96 -31.90
C GLY A 393 -15.24 9.63 -30.54
N ILE A 394 -16.04 10.65 -30.23
CA ILE A 394 -16.02 11.35 -28.94
C ILE A 394 -17.41 11.31 -28.31
N PHE A 395 -17.50 10.92 -27.05
CA PHE A 395 -18.71 10.97 -26.25
C PHE A 395 -18.72 12.23 -25.38
N TYR A 396 -19.66 13.13 -25.63
CA TYR A 396 -19.82 14.38 -24.91
C TYR A 396 -20.76 14.22 -23.72
N ILE A 397 -20.35 14.74 -22.55
CA ILE A 397 -21.17 14.85 -21.35
C ILE A 397 -21.32 16.34 -20.97
N PRO A 398 -22.54 16.91 -20.88
CA PRO A 398 -22.71 18.35 -20.62
C PRO A 398 -22.10 18.84 -19.31
N LYS A 399 -22.20 18.02 -18.26
CA LYS A 399 -21.74 18.34 -16.91
C LYS A 399 -21.09 17.13 -16.25
N MET A 400 -19.80 17.24 -15.94
CA MET A 400 -19.04 16.23 -15.20
C MET A 400 -19.31 16.33 -13.69
N TYR A 401 -19.16 15.20 -13.01
CA TYR A 401 -19.10 15.12 -11.55
C TYR A 401 -18.02 14.11 -11.12
N PRO A 402 -17.38 14.30 -9.94
CA PRO A 402 -16.41 13.34 -9.42
C PRO A 402 -17.08 12.01 -9.07
N PRO A 403 -16.35 10.87 -9.13
CA PRO A 403 -16.91 9.57 -8.78
C PRO A 403 -17.30 9.50 -7.31
N GLU A 404 -18.44 8.87 -7.02
CA GLU A 404 -18.79 8.53 -5.64
C GLU A 404 -17.88 7.41 -5.15
N LYS A 405 -17.16 7.64 -4.05
CA LYS A 405 -16.35 6.62 -3.39
C LYS A 405 -17.21 5.71 -2.48
N ILE A 406 -16.74 4.49 -2.23
CA ILE A 406 -17.35 3.60 -1.24
C ILE A 406 -17.24 4.19 0.18
N ILE A 407 -18.32 4.07 0.96
CA ILE A 407 -18.35 4.49 2.37
C ILE A 407 -18.31 3.23 3.24
N TYR A 408 -17.34 3.15 4.13
CA TYR A 408 -17.24 2.05 5.08
C TYR A 408 -18.26 2.24 6.22
N LYS A 409 -19.11 1.22 6.48
CA LYS A 409 -20.14 1.31 7.52
C LYS A 409 -19.50 1.53 8.90
N LYS A 410 -19.92 2.59 9.59
CA LYS A 410 -19.57 2.82 11.01
C LYS A 410 -20.25 1.77 11.89
N ALA A 411 -19.52 1.19 12.83
CA ALA A 411 -20.17 0.49 13.94
C ALA A 411 -20.94 1.52 14.79
N LEU A 412 -22.14 1.17 15.24
CA LEU A 412 -22.88 2.01 16.18
C LEU A 412 -22.04 2.17 17.45
N PRO A 413 -21.93 3.38 18.01
CA PRO A 413 -21.22 3.59 19.26
C PRO A 413 -21.86 2.71 20.34
N LYS A 414 -21.12 1.74 20.85
CA LYS A 414 -21.52 1.05 22.08
C LYS A 414 -21.27 2.00 23.24
N GLU A 415 -22.27 2.20 24.08
CA GLU A 415 -22.09 2.81 25.39
C GLU A 415 -21.03 1.99 26.15
N PHE A 416 -19.91 2.63 26.48
CA PHE A 416 -18.95 2.06 27.40
C PHE A 416 -19.58 2.13 28.79
N LYS A 417 -19.86 0.96 29.37
CA LYS A 417 -20.12 0.89 30.81
C LYS A 417 -18.80 1.12 31.53
N SER A 418 -18.73 2.22 32.25
CA SER A 418 -17.72 2.45 33.28
C SER A 418 -17.84 1.33 34.31
N GLU A 419 -16.88 0.40 34.30
CA GLU A 419 -16.61 -0.40 35.48
C GLU A 419 -15.70 0.44 36.38
N ASN A 420 -16.09 0.65 37.64
CA ASN A 420 -15.25 1.27 38.66
C ASN A 420 -13.99 0.41 38.90
N SER A 421 -13.00 0.52 38.03
CA SER A 421 -11.73 -0.20 38.15
C SER A 421 -10.69 0.71 38.78
N TYR A 422 -10.31 0.42 40.02
CA TYR A 422 -9.16 1.06 40.66
C TYR A 422 -7.88 0.75 39.86
N LYS A 423 -6.99 1.72 39.69
CA LYS A 423 -5.68 1.51 39.05
C LYS A 423 -4.65 0.99 40.06
N ILE A 424 -3.86 0.03 39.62
CA ILE A 424 -2.62 -0.37 40.28
C ILE A 424 -1.49 0.39 39.58
N LYS A 425 -0.84 1.28 40.31
CA LYS A 425 0.40 1.93 39.93
C LYS A 425 1.58 1.14 40.50
N GLY A 426 2.73 1.20 39.83
CA GLY A 426 3.96 0.79 40.49
C GLY A 426 5.22 1.18 39.75
N LYS A 427 6.35 0.82 40.36
CA LYS A 427 7.68 0.96 39.79
C LYS A 427 8.43 -0.37 39.92
N ILE A 428 9.01 -0.83 38.82
CA ILE A 428 9.77 -2.07 38.72
C ILE A 428 11.25 -1.71 38.71
N MET A 429 11.99 -2.29 39.66
CA MET A 429 13.39 -2.00 39.90
C MET A 429 14.18 -3.29 40.10
N SER A 430 15.49 -3.25 39.92
CA SER A 430 16.37 -4.33 40.34
C SER A 430 16.51 -4.34 41.87
N VAL A 431 17.01 -5.44 42.43
CA VAL A 431 17.36 -5.48 43.86
C VAL A 431 18.42 -4.45 44.26
N GLU A 432 19.18 -3.92 43.31
CA GLU A 432 20.12 -2.80 43.46
C GLU A 432 19.44 -1.41 43.32
N ASN A 433 18.11 -1.35 43.29
CA ASN A 433 17.29 -0.13 43.11
C ASN A 433 17.49 0.58 41.75
N ILE A 434 17.91 -0.14 40.72
CA ILE A 434 18.01 0.41 39.36
C ILE A 434 16.64 0.23 38.67
N PRO A 435 16.02 1.30 38.15
CA PRO A 435 14.79 1.15 37.37
C PRO A 435 14.93 0.16 36.21
N ILE A 436 13.95 -0.73 36.06
CA ILE A 436 13.95 -1.71 34.97
C ILE A 436 13.01 -1.21 33.88
N SER A 437 13.60 -0.76 32.78
CA SER A 437 12.86 -0.22 31.64
C SER A 437 12.07 -1.29 30.89
N TYR A 438 10.89 -0.91 30.39
CA TYR A 438 10.10 -1.74 29.46
C TYR A 438 9.74 -3.14 29.98
N ALA A 439 9.59 -3.28 31.30
CA ALA A 439 9.13 -4.50 31.95
C ALA A 439 7.64 -4.77 31.64
N ASP A 440 7.30 -6.02 31.41
CA ASP A 440 5.95 -6.49 31.15
C ASP A 440 5.17 -6.66 32.45
N VAL A 441 3.92 -6.20 32.45
CA VAL A 441 2.99 -6.29 33.58
C VAL A 441 1.67 -6.85 33.09
N TYR A 442 1.30 -8.05 33.51
CA TYR A 442 0.11 -8.73 32.97
C TYR A 442 -0.59 -9.62 33.98
N TYR A 443 -1.88 -9.83 33.77
CA TYR A 443 -2.67 -10.76 34.58
C TYR A 443 -2.52 -12.20 34.07
N LYS A 444 -2.48 -13.16 34.98
CA LYS A 444 -2.36 -14.57 34.61
C LYS A 444 -3.65 -15.12 34.00
N SER A 445 -4.83 -14.71 34.50
CA SER A 445 -6.12 -15.25 34.07
C SER A 445 -6.73 -14.55 32.85
N ASN A 446 -6.40 -13.28 32.64
CA ASN A 446 -6.94 -12.48 31.54
C ASN A 446 -5.81 -11.91 30.68
N LYS A 447 -6.07 -11.66 29.40
CA LYS A 447 -5.04 -11.26 28.41
C LYS A 447 -4.64 -9.79 28.52
N LYS A 448 -5.10 -9.08 29.56
CA LYS A 448 -4.77 -7.68 29.77
C LYS A 448 -3.34 -7.53 30.27
N SER A 449 -2.63 -6.61 29.64
CA SER A 449 -1.25 -6.30 29.98
C SER A 449 -0.95 -4.82 29.75
N VAL A 450 0.11 -4.35 30.37
CA VAL A 450 0.78 -3.08 30.09
C VAL A 450 2.29 -3.28 30.08
N VAL A 451 3.01 -2.30 29.54
CA VAL A 451 4.47 -2.25 29.53
C VAL A 451 4.91 -1.03 30.35
N ALA A 452 5.88 -1.22 31.22
CA ALA A 452 6.46 -0.14 32.01
C ALA A 452 7.27 0.82 31.14
N ASN A 453 7.38 2.08 31.55
CA ASN A 453 8.21 3.05 30.82
C ASN A 453 9.71 2.81 31.05
N GLU A 454 10.55 3.67 30.47
CA GLU A 454 12.01 3.65 30.70
C GLU A 454 12.44 3.72 32.18
N ASN A 455 11.59 4.28 33.05
CA ASN A 455 11.83 4.41 34.49
C ASN A 455 11.21 3.25 35.29
N GLY A 456 10.73 2.20 34.61
CA GLY A 456 10.06 1.05 35.21
C GLY A 456 8.70 1.37 35.81
N GLU A 457 8.13 2.54 35.53
CA GLU A 457 6.82 2.96 36.03
C GLU A 457 5.71 2.32 35.19
N PHE A 458 4.62 1.86 35.81
CA PHE A 458 3.46 1.29 35.11
C PHE A 458 2.13 1.66 35.77
N TYR A 459 1.05 1.57 34.98
CA TYR A 459 -0.33 1.60 35.46
C TYR A 459 -1.15 0.50 34.80
N ILE A 460 -1.87 -0.29 35.60
CA ILE A 460 -2.80 -1.31 35.08
C ILE A 460 -4.12 -1.27 35.87
N SER A 461 -5.26 -1.33 35.17
CA SER A 461 -6.59 -1.44 35.76
C SER A 461 -6.68 -2.74 36.57
N LYS A 462 -7.21 -2.66 37.79
CA LYS A 462 -7.32 -3.81 38.69
C LYS A 462 -8.27 -4.87 38.13
N SER A 463 -7.82 -6.11 38.06
CA SER A 463 -8.66 -7.26 37.69
C SER A 463 -9.77 -7.49 38.71
N SER A 464 -10.97 -7.83 38.25
CA SER A 464 -12.10 -8.22 39.11
C SER A 464 -11.90 -9.59 39.75
N ALA A 465 -11.04 -10.45 39.16
CA ALA A 465 -10.66 -11.74 39.72
C ALA A 465 -9.59 -11.55 40.82
N LEU A 466 -10.03 -11.45 42.08
CA LEU A 466 -9.16 -11.17 43.23
C LEU A 466 -8.10 -12.27 43.51
N ASP A 467 -8.37 -13.51 43.11
CA ASP A 467 -7.42 -14.62 43.26
C ASP A 467 -6.42 -14.75 42.10
N ASP A 468 -6.54 -13.89 41.09
CA ASP A 468 -5.58 -13.82 39.99
C ASP A 468 -4.21 -13.31 40.46
N TYR A 469 -3.20 -13.48 39.62
CA TYR A 469 -1.84 -13.00 39.83
C TYR A 469 -1.49 -11.94 38.80
N LEU A 470 -0.95 -10.82 39.27
CA LEU A 470 -0.29 -9.81 38.46
C LEU A 470 1.20 -10.16 38.39
N ILE A 471 1.69 -10.45 37.19
CA ILE A 471 3.04 -10.91 36.91
C ILE A 471 3.89 -9.74 36.39
N PHE A 472 5.13 -9.68 36.84
CA PHE A 472 6.15 -8.72 36.43
C PHE A 472 7.32 -9.46 35.78
N SER A 473 7.65 -9.12 34.55
CA SER A 473 8.74 -9.75 33.80
C SER A 473 9.60 -8.72 33.11
N ALA A 474 10.91 -8.95 33.06
CA ALA A 474 11.83 -8.05 32.38
C ALA A 474 13.08 -8.78 31.87
N MET A 475 13.70 -8.22 30.83
CA MET A 475 14.91 -8.76 30.23
C MET A 475 16.06 -8.79 31.23
N GLY A 476 16.71 -9.96 31.38
CA GLY A 476 17.85 -10.12 32.29
C GLY A 476 17.45 -10.32 33.76
N TYR A 477 16.15 -10.39 34.07
CA TYR A 477 15.65 -10.56 35.43
C TYR A 477 14.77 -11.80 35.59
N GLN A 478 14.69 -12.34 36.81
CA GLN A 478 13.73 -13.36 37.19
C GLN A 478 12.34 -12.71 37.36
N SER A 479 11.31 -13.28 36.73
CA SER A 479 9.93 -12.80 36.87
C SER A 479 9.41 -12.98 38.30
N ASP A 480 8.54 -12.08 38.74
CA ASP A 480 7.89 -12.12 40.05
C ASP A 480 6.37 -11.90 39.89
N SER A 481 5.58 -12.13 40.95
CA SER A 481 4.14 -11.94 40.90
C SER A 481 3.54 -11.52 42.23
N ILE A 482 2.45 -10.75 42.18
CA ILE A 482 1.62 -10.43 43.34
C ILE A 482 0.19 -10.90 43.10
N GLN A 483 -0.46 -11.43 44.14
CA GLN A 483 -1.87 -11.77 44.05
C GLN A 483 -2.72 -10.49 44.06
N VAL A 484 -3.77 -10.41 43.23
CA VAL A 484 -4.57 -9.17 43.04
C VAL A 484 -5.25 -8.70 44.33
N LYS A 485 -5.66 -9.61 45.21
CA LYS A 485 -6.18 -9.23 46.53
C LYS A 485 -5.14 -8.57 47.44
N ASN A 486 -3.86 -8.85 47.23
CA ASN A 486 -2.74 -8.32 48.02
C ASN A 486 -2.09 -7.08 47.38
N SER A 487 -2.45 -6.70 46.16
CA SER A 487 -1.87 -5.53 45.48
C SER A 487 -2.36 -4.23 46.12
N LYS A 488 -1.43 -3.33 46.45
CA LYS A 488 -1.73 -1.95 46.87
C LYS A 488 -2.06 -1.08 45.65
N SER A 489 -2.54 0.15 45.89
CA SER A 489 -2.70 1.15 44.83
C SER A 489 -1.37 1.57 44.20
N GLU A 490 -0.28 1.56 44.97
CA GLU A 490 1.09 1.83 44.51
C GLU A 490 2.03 0.73 45.03
N ASN A 491 2.81 0.11 44.14
CA ASN A 491 3.69 -1.02 44.46
C ASN A 491 5.11 -0.78 43.92
N ASN A 492 6.13 -1.02 44.74
CA ASN A 492 7.51 -1.13 44.27
C ASN A 492 7.84 -2.61 44.15
N ILE A 493 8.22 -3.05 42.95
CA ILE A 493 8.52 -4.44 42.63
C ILE A 493 10.02 -4.56 42.37
N TYR A 494 10.66 -5.54 43.00
CA TYR A 494 12.10 -5.74 42.95
C TYR A 494 12.42 -7.06 42.26
N LEU A 495 12.88 -7.01 41.01
CA LEU A 495 13.27 -8.20 40.28
C LEU A 495 14.75 -8.51 40.52
N LYS A 496 15.06 -9.79 40.69
CA LYS A 496 16.43 -10.28 40.84
C LYS A 496 17.07 -10.44 39.47
N PRO A 497 18.31 -9.95 39.24
CA PRO A 497 19.05 -10.29 38.05
C PRO A 497 19.07 -11.81 37.86
N SER A 498 18.68 -12.27 36.68
CA SER A 498 18.95 -13.63 36.26
C SER A 498 20.47 -13.78 36.14
N SER A 499 21.04 -14.91 36.51
CA SER A 499 22.48 -15.12 36.38
C SER A 499 22.85 -15.05 34.90
N GLU A 500 23.36 -13.90 34.44
CA GLU A 500 23.95 -13.75 33.12
C GLU A 500 25.18 -14.68 33.04
N LYS A 501 24.96 -15.92 32.64
CA LYS A 501 26.03 -16.69 32.03
C LYS A 501 25.97 -16.39 30.55
N ILE A 502 26.78 -15.41 30.12
CA ILE A 502 27.21 -15.33 28.73
C ILE A 502 27.95 -16.64 28.50
N ILE A 503 27.34 -17.55 27.75
CA ILE A 503 28.02 -18.75 27.31
C ILE A 503 28.47 -18.50 25.88
N PRO A 504 29.74 -18.13 25.63
CA PRO A 504 30.26 -18.10 24.28
C PRO A 504 30.09 -19.48 23.67
N ILE A 505 29.60 -19.51 22.43
CA ILE A 505 29.22 -20.74 21.73
C ILE A 505 30.40 -21.70 21.54
N GLU A 506 31.62 -21.17 21.57
CA GLU A 506 32.85 -21.96 21.48
C GLU A 506 33.05 -22.87 22.72
N GLU A 507 32.50 -22.53 23.88
CA GLU A 507 32.80 -23.23 25.14
C GLU A 507 31.87 -24.40 25.49
N VAL A 508 30.84 -24.68 24.69
CA VAL A 508 29.88 -25.74 25.00
C VAL A 508 29.56 -26.63 23.81
N ILE A 509 30.44 -27.60 23.63
CA ILE A 509 30.01 -28.94 23.22
C ILE A 509 29.19 -29.52 24.40
N LEU A 510 27.93 -29.08 24.56
CA LEU A 510 27.00 -29.72 25.48
C LEU A 510 26.52 -31.03 24.85
N LYS A 511 27.10 -32.15 25.30
CA LYS A 511 26.51 -33.50 25.19
C LYS A 511 26.07 -33.91 23.77
N GLY A 512 26.94 -33.74 22.77
CA GLY A 512 26.76 -34.36 21.45
C GLY A 512 25.69 -33.76 20.53
N LYS A 513 25.12 -32.58 20.82
CA LYS A 513 24.22 -31.86 19.89
C LYS A 513 24.95 -30.72 19.16
N ARG A 514 24.88 -30.73 17.83
CA ARG A 514 25.39 -29.65 16.95
C ARG A 514 24.73 -28.31 17.30
N LEU A 515 25.53 -27.28 17.56
CA LEU A 515 25.08 -25.90 17.74
C LEU A 515 24.60 -25.35 16.39
N LEU A 516 23.39 -24.79 16.36
CA LEU A 516 22.84 -24.16 15.15
C LEU A 516 23.56 -22.85 14.84
N SER A 517 23.85 -22.57 13.58
CA SER A 517 24.33 -21.25 13.15
C SER A 517 23.25 -20.17 13.32
N ALA A 518 23.63 -18.88 13.29
CA ALA A 518 22.65 -17.79 13.32
C ALA A 518 21.65 -17.89 12.16
N LYS A 519 22.14 -18.24 10.96
CA LYS A 519 21.31 -18.46 9.77
C LYS A 519 20.32 -19.61 9.96
N GLU A 520 20.77 -20.75 10.49
CA GLU A 520 19.90 -21.91 10.77
C GLU A 520 18.83 -21.59 11.83
N ILE A 521 19.13 -20.71 12.79
CA ILE A 521 18.15 -20.27 13.80
C ILE A 521 17.09 -19.38 13.16
N LEU A 522 17.48 -18.44 12.29
CA LEU A 522 16.52 -17.58 11.57
C LEU A 522 15.65 -18.40 10.61
N GLU A 523 16.24 -19.37 9.89
CA GLU A 523 15.49 -20.32 9.04
C GLU A 523 14.46 -21.08 9.87
N LYS A 524 14.85 -21.62 11.03
CA LYS A 524 13.89 -22.28 11.93
C LYS A 524 12.84 -21.32 12.48
N ALA A 525 13.21 -20.09 12.83
CA ALA A 525 12.24 -19.11 13.32
C ALA A 525 11.19 -18.80 12.24
N LYS A 526 11.62 -18.59 11.00
CA LYS A 526 10.77 -18.41 9.82
C LYS A 526 9.85 -19.62 9.60
N ASP A 527 10.40 -20.83 9.62
CA ASP A 527 9.63 -22.07 9.42
C ASP A 527 8.59 -22.31 10.52
N ASN A 528 8.87 -21.86 11.75
CA ASN A 528 7.96 -21.99 12.88
C ASN A 528 6.96 -20.84 13.02
N VAL A 529 6.94 -19.85 12.11
CA VAL A 529 5.97 -18.74 12.19
C VAL A 529 4.53 -19.25 12.19
N MET A 530 4.20 -20.19 11.30
CA MET A 530 2.84 -20.76 11.24
C MET A 530 2.41 -21.45 12.54
N GLN A 531 3.37 -22.01 13.28
CA GLN A 531 3.11 -22.69 14.55
C GLN A 531 3.07 -21.72 15.74
N ASN A 532 3.95 -20.72 15.77
CA ASN A 532 4.10 -19.82 16.92
C ASN A 532 3.13 -18.64 16.90
N TYR A 533 2.61 -18.25 15.73
CA TYR A 533 1.76 -17.08 15.57
C TYR A 533 0.39 -17.46 15.01
N ILE A 534 -0.64 -16.67 15.32
CA ILE A 534 -2.01 -16.93 14.84
C ILE A 534 -2.08 -16.79 13.32
N GLN A 535 -2.70 -17.74 12.62
CA GLN A 535 -2.85 -17.70 11.15
C GLN A 535 -4.30 -17.45 10.72
N THR A 536 -5.22 -17.39 11.69
CA THR A 536 -6.64 -17.15 11.49
C THR A 536 -6.99 -15.71 11.87
N PRO A 537 -8.15 -15.20 11.42
CA PRO A 537 -8.57 -13.86 11.78
C PRO A 537 -8.63 -13.66 13.30
N TYR A 538 -8.23 -12.47 13.79
CA TYR A 538 -8.27 -12.12 15.20
C TYR A 538 -8.48 -10.62 15.42
N ASN A 539 -8.86 -10.23 16.63
CA ASN A 539 -8.82 -8.84 17.06
C ASN A 539 -7.73 -8.61 18.09
N GLN A 540 -7.15 -7.42 18.03
CA GLN A 540 -6.25 -6.93 19.07
C GLN A 540 -6.53 -5.46 19.34
N LYS A 541 -6.62 -5.13 20.63
CA LYS A 541 -6.81 -3.76 21.09
C LYS A 541 -5.46 -3.16 21.45
N PHE A 542 -5.22 -1.96 20.96
CA PHE A 542 -3.99 -1.23 21.17
C PHE A 542 -4.27 0.15 21.74
N TYR A 543 -3.46 0.55 22.71
CA TYR A 543 -3.18 1.95 22.96
C TYR A 543 -2.14 2.45 21.95
N VAL A 544 -2.40 3.60 21.35
CA VAL A 544 -1.55 4.25 20.34
C VAL A 544 -1.25 5.66 20.81
N SER A 545 0.01 6.09 20.74
CA SER A 545 0.40 7.47 21.00
C SER A 545 1.46 7.94 19.98
N GLU A 546 1.29 9.16 19.46
CA GLU A 546 2.33 9.85 18.70
C GLU A 546 2.62 11.22 19.29
N GLN A 547 3.89 11.47 19.58
CA GLN A 547 4.39 12.73 20.10
C GLN A 547 5.48 13.31 19.19
N ARG A 548 5.53 14.64 19.06
CA ARG A 548 6.62 15.34 18.36
C ARG A 548 7.21 16.43 19.22
N TYR A 549 8.52 16.44 19.35
CA TYR A 549 9.29 17.44 20.08
C TYR A 549 10.25 18.16 19.14
N ASN A 550 10.51 19.44 19.43
CA ASN A 550 11.61 20.17 18.80
C ASN A 550 12.91 20.00 19.61
N ASP A 551 13.97 20.62 19.12
CA ASP A 551 15.31 20.67 19.73
C ASP A 551 15.36 21.32 21.12
N LYS A 552 14.32 22.09 21.50
CA LYS A 552 14.19 22.76 22.80
C LYS A 552 13.31 22.00 23.80
N ASP A 553 13.07 20.72 23.59
CA ASP A 553 12.23 19.88 24.45
C ASP A 553 10.76 20.33 24.55
N VAL A 554 10.28 21.10 23.57
CA VAL A 554 8.89 21.55 23.53
C VAL A 554 8.05 20.57 22.72
N LEU A 555 7.02 19.99 23.36
CA LEU A 555 5.99 19.19 22.71
C LEU A 555 5.20 20.05 21.71
N LYS A 556 5.20 19.65 20.44
CA LYS A 556 4.54 20.34 19.33
C LYS A 556 3.33 19.60 18.77
N TYR A 557 3.27 18.29 18.99
CA TYR A 557 2.20 17.44 18.52
C TYR A 557 2.00 16.31 19.52
N ASN A 558 0.75 16.00 19.87
CA ASN A 558 0.41 14.84 20.67
C ASN A 558 -0.99 14.33 20.29
N GLU A 559 -1.06 13.07 19.87
CA GLU A 559 -2.30 12.33 19.66
C GLU A 559 -2.24 10.99 20.40
N GLU A 560 -3.34 10.63 21.04
CA GLU A 560 -3.51 9.35 21.71
C GLU A 560 -4.85 8.70 21.33
N ALA A 561 -4.83 7.38 21.14
CA ALA A 561 -6.05 6.64 20.81
C ALA A 561 -6.06 5.23 21.39
N LEU A 562 -7.27 4.72 21.60
CA LEU A 562 -7.52 3.30 21.76
C LEU A 562 -8.11 2.79 20.44
N ILE A 563 -7.43 1.84 19.82
CA ILE A 563 -7.82 1.28 18.51
C ILE A 563 -7.99 -0.23 18.65
N GLU A 564 -9.13 -0.77 18.19
CA GLU A 564 -9.30 -2.22 18.04
C GLU A 564 -9.12 -2.57 16.57
N ILE A 565 -8.12 -3.39 16.28
CA ILE A 565 -7.86 -3.87 14.93
C ILE A 565 -8.50 -5.25 14.72
N PHE A 566 -8.84 -5.55 13.47
CA PHE A 566 -9.21 -6.85 12.93
C PHE A 566 -8.23 -7.19 11.82
N ASN A 567 -7.42 -8.21 12.02
CA ASN A 567 -6.56 -8.74 10.96
C ASN A 567 -7.25 -9.94 10.32
N LYS A 568 -7.61 -9.84 9.03
CA LYS A 568 -8.35 -10.87 8.28
C LYS A 568 -7.53 -12.15 8.08
N ASN A 569 -6.20 -12.05 7.97
CA ASN A 569 -5.33 -13.18 7.61
C ASN A 569 -4.45 -13.67 8.78
N GLY A 570 -4.66 -13.13 9.98
CA GLY A 570 -3.78 -13.40 11.10
C GLY A 570 -2.37 -12.84 10.89
N LEU A 571 -1.42 -13.31 11.68
CA LEU A 571 0.00 -13.01 11.58
C LEU A 571 0.69 -13.86 10.49
N ASN A 572 0.03 -14.02 9.34
CA ASN A 572 0.62 -14.62 8.15
C ASN A 572 1.39 -13.52 7.39
N SER A 573 2.68 -13.76 7.13
CA SER A 573 3.53 -12.71 6.58
C SER A 573 3.15 -12.34 5.15
N SER A 574 3.17 -11.04 4.86
CA SER A 574 2.83 -10.46 3.57
C SER A 574 3.81 -9.34 3.22
N ASN A 575 3.82 -8.97 1.94
CA ASN A 575 4.55 -7.80 1.47
C ASN A 575 3.76 -6.50 1.71
N SER A 576 2.44 -6.64 1.85
CA SER A 576 1.50 -5.56 2.12
C SER A 576 0.50 -5.98 3.22
N PRO A 577 0.98 -6.26 4.45
CA PRO A 577 0.12 -6.74 5.53
C PRO A 577 -1.03 -5.77 5.86
N GLU A 578 -0.83 -4.47 5.68
CA GLU A 578 -1.82 -3.41 5.91
C GLU A 578 -3.13 -3.61 5.13
N ASN A 579 -3.09 -4.22 3.96
CA ASN A 579 -4.29 -4.45 3.12
C ASN A 579 -5.26 -5.46 3.74
N ASN A 580 -4.80 -6.22 4.74
CA ASN A 580 -5.61 -7.22 5.46
C ASN A 580 -5.97 -6.78 6.88
N ILE A 581 -5.64 -5.54 7.25
CA ILE A 581 -5.90 -4.99 8.58
C ILE A 581 -6.97 -3.92 8.49
N PHE A 582 -7.98 -4.07 9.32
CA PHE A 582 -9.11 -3.18 9.46
C PHE A 582 -9.21 -2.77 10.94
N GLY A 583 -9.99 -1.74 11.26
CA GLY A 583 -10.17 -1.40 12.67
C GLY A 583 -11.12 -0.25 12.92
N GLU A 584 -11.24 0.12 14.19
CA GLU A 584 -11.98 1.30 14.62
C GLU A 584 -11.24 2.04 15.75
N ILE A 585 -11.27 3.36 15.71
CA ILE A 585 -10.88 4.23 16.83
C ILE A 585 -12.02 4.22 17.87
N LEU A 586 -11.76 3.57 19.00
CA LEU A 586 -12.71 3.45 20.10
C LEU A 586 -12.73 4.71 20.97
N GLN A 587 -11.55 5.28 21.22
CA GLN A 587 -11.34 6.50 22.00
C GLN A 587 -10.20 7.30 21.39
N TYR A 588 -10.30 8.62 21.48
CA TYR A 588 -9.32 9.55 20.92
C TYR A 588 -9.18 10.74 21.85
N LYS A 589 -7.96 11.24 22.02
CA LYS A 589 -7.70 12.57 22.57
C LYS A 589 -6.47 13.15 21.88
N SER A 590 -6.45 14.47 21.78
CA SER A 590 -5.34 15.22 21.22
C SER A 590 -5.16 16.52 21.99
N GLN A 591 -3.92 16.93 22.18
CA GLN A 591 -3.59 18.27 22.69
C GLN A 591 -3.29 19.25 21.54
N THR A 592 -3.33 18.77 20.29
CA THR A 592 -3.04 19.57 19.10
C THR A 592 -4.33 19.92 18.39
N GLU A 593 -4.55 21.22 18.13
CA GLU A 593 -5.73 21.67 17.40
C GLU A 593 -5.79 21.08 15.99
N ASN A 594 -6.99 20.65 15.57
CA ASN A 594 -7.28 20.13 14.23
C ASN A 594 -6.49 18.88 13.82
N SER A 595 -5.86 18.16 14.75
CA SER A 595 -5.09 16.96 14.43
C SER A 595 -5.97 15.86 13.79
N GLU A 596 -7.26 15.81 14.14
CA GLU A 596 -8.26 14.91 13.56
C GLU A 596 -8.50 15.15 12.06
N LYS A 597 -8.27 16.38 11.56
CA LYS A 597 -8.41 16.71 10.13
C LYS A 597 -7.27 16.14 9.30
N ASN A 598 -6.10 15.92 9.90
CA ASN A 598 -4.98 15.31 9.20
C ASN A 598 -5.13 13.78 9.23
N LYS A 599 -5.76 13.24 8.18
CA LYS A 599 -6.14 11.83 8.07
C LYS A 599 -4.94 10.87 7.96
N GLU A 600 -3.81 11.34 7.43
CA GLU A 600 -2.64 10.50 7.11
C GLU A 600 -1.52 10.58 8.16
N SER A 601 -1.58 11.54 9.10
CA SER A 601 -0.56 11.71 10.13
C SER A 601 -1.05 11.31 11.53
N GLY A 602 -0.12 11.23 12.49
CA GLY A 602 -0.47 10.84 13.84
C GLY A 602 -0.93 9.39 13.88
N ILE A 603 -2.04 9.11 14.56
CA ILE A 603 -2.62 7.76 14.59
C ILE A 603 -3.08 7.27 13.22
N GLY A 604 -3.32 8.19 12.26
CA GLY A 604 -3.65 7.85 10.88
C GLY A 604 -2.53 7.08 10.18
N ASN A 605 -1.29 7.22 10.69
CA ASN A 605 -0.11 6.56 10.17
C ASN A 605 0.14 5.16 10.77
N LEU A 606 -0.71 4.68 11.69
CA LEU A 606 -0.54 3.40 12.41
C LEU A 606 -0.25 2.21 11.48
N TRP A 607 -0.84 2.20 10.29
CA TRP A 607 -0.61 1.15 9.30
C TRP A 607 0.88 1.00 8.93
N THR A 608 1.66 2.08 8.94
CA THR A 608 3.10 2.02 8.67
C THR A 608 3.86 1.28 9.76
N GLN A 609 3.50 1.47 11.04
CA GLN A 609 4.12 0.74 12.15
C GLN A 609 3.74 -0.74 12.13
N LEU A 610 2.50 -1.06 11.78
CA LEU A 610 2.08 -2.46 11.60
C LEU A 610 2.79 -3.12 10.41
N ASN A 611 3.06 -2.40 9.30
CA ASN A 611 3.92 -2.86 8.22
C ASN A 611 5.44 -2.80 8.55
N ARG A 612 5.80 -2.60 9.82
CA ARG A 612 7.17 -2.79 10.31
C ARG A 612 7.28 -3.92 11.32
N ASP A 613 6.17 -4.54 11.70
CA ASP A 613 6.16 -5.73 12.54
C ASP A 613 6.97 -6.86 11.85
N ILE A 614 7.96 -7.40 12.56
CA ILE A 614 8.92 -8.36 12.00
C ILE A 614 8.26 -9.69 11.59
N ILE A 615 7.10 -10.01 12.14
CA ILE A 615 6.37 -11.23 11.81
C ILE A 615 5.42 -10.99 10.65
N LEU A 616 4.69 -9.88 10.64
CA LEU A 616 3.71 -9.53 9.62
C LEU A 616 4.32 -9.11 8.29
N SER A 617 5.40 -8.33 8.30
CA SER A 617 6.04 -7.82 7.08
C SER A 617 7.16 -8.76 6.63
N LYS A 618 7.36 -8.91 5.30
CA LYS A 618 8.51 -9.65 4.76
C LYS A 618 9.75 -8.80 4.53
N ALA A 619 9.67 -7.47 4.61
CA ALA A 619 10.82 -6.60 4.33
C ALA A 619 11.74 -6.44 5.57
N ASN A 620 12.31 -7.54 6.04
CA ASN A 620 13.20 -7.56 7.21
C ASN A 620 14.16 -8.76 7.20
N VAL A 621 15.00 -8.85 8.25
CA VAL A 621 16.04 -9.88 8.43
C VAL A 621 15.50 -11.31 8.53
N LEU A 622 14.28 -11.52 9.02
CA LEU A 622 13.70 -12.86 9.19
C LEU A 622 13.34 -13.48 7.83
N TYR A 623 12.81 -12.69 6.89
CA TYR A 623 12.36 -13.18 5.60
C TYR A 623 13.36 -12.93 4.47
N ARG A 624 14.19 -11.89 4.57
CA ARG A 624 15.24 -11.52 3.60
C ARG A 624 16.64 -11.74 4.15
N THR A 625 16.85 -12.82 4.90
CA THR A 625 18.10 -13.11 5.63
C THR A 625 19.36 -12.99 4.77
N SER A 626 19.31 -13.35 3.48
CA SER A 626 20.45 -13.24 2.57
C SER A 626 20.89 -11.79 2.27
N SER A 627 20.06 -10.79 2.57
CA SER A 627 20.45 -9.37 2.50
C SER A 627 21.25 -8.90 3.73
N TYR A 628 21.48 -9.77 4.71
CA TYR A 628 22.07 -9.42 5.99
C TYR A 628 23.27 -10.30 6.33
N ASP A 629 24.33 -9.65 6.81
CA ASP A 629 25.36 -10.31 7.59
C ASP A 629 24.89 -10.47 9.03
N LEU A 630 24.94 -11.70 9.54
CA LEU A 630 24.57 -12.02 10.91
C LEU A 630 25.84 -12.02 11.78
N THR A 631 25.79 -11.30 12.91
CA THR A 631 26.92 -11.15 13.83
C THR A 631 26.72 -11.98 15.10
N GLU A 632 27.48 -11.66 16.16
CA GLU A 632 27.57 -12.41 17.42
C GLU A 632 26.26 -13.04 17.87
N LYS A 633 26.28 -14.37 18.01
CA LYS A 633 25.20 -15.15 18.60
C LYS A 633 25.51 -15.39 20.07
N LYS A 634 24.65 -14.88 20.95
CA LYS A 634 24.72 -15.12 22.41
C LYS A 634 23.45 -15.84 22.86
N ILE A 635 23.55 -16.61 23.94
CA ILE A 635 22.36 -17.12 24.64
C ILE A 635 22.21 -16.26 25.90
N VAL A 636 21.05 -15.64 26.04
CA VAL A 636 20.69 -14.84 27.22
C VAL A 636 19.43 -15.41 27.87
N ASP A 637 19.17 -15.04 29.12
CA ASP A 637 17.91 -15.36 29.81
C ASP A 637 16.89 -14.23 29.58
N TYR A 638 15.65 -14.60 29.23
CA TYR A 638 14.55 -13.68 28.97
C TYR A 638 13.23 -14.34 29.38
N ASP A 639 12.50 -13.74 30.34
CA ASP A 639 11.22 -14.26 30.86
C ASP A 639 11.30 -15.74 31.32
N GLY A 640 12.40 -16.10 31.99
CA GLY A 640 12.66 -17.49 32.41
C GLY A 640 12.96 -18.47 31.25
N LYS A 641 13.08 -17.97 30.01
CA LYS A 641 13.41 -18.74 28.81
C LYS A 641 14.86 -18.46 28.39
N LYS A 642 15.52 -19.45 27.80
CA LYS A 642 16.82 -19.28 27.13
C LYS A 642 16.57 -18.76 25.72
N VAL A 643 17.21 -17.66 25.33
CA VAL A 643 16.93 -16.98 24.06
C VAL A 643 18.21 -16.66 23.31
N TYR A 644 18.19 -16.88 22.00
CA TYR A 644 19.26 -16.49 21.10
C TYR A 644 19.17 -14.99 20.83
N LYS A 645 20.24 -14.25 21.13
CA LYS A 645 20.44 -12.86 20.71
C LYS A 645 21.35 -12.88 19.49
N ILE A 646 20.85 -12.38 18.35
CA ILE A 646 21.56 -12.40 17.07
C ILE A 646 21.59 -10.97 16.53
N GLY A 647 22.79 -10.41 16.37
CA GLY A 647 22.98 -9.12 15.69
C GLY A 647 22.92 -9.27 14.17
N PHE A 648 22.56 -8.19 13.47
CA PHE A 648 22.57 -8.16 12.01
C PHE A 648 22.99 -6.80 11.45
N ILE A 649 23.59 -6.84 10.26
CA ILE A 649 23.94 -5.67 9.43
C ILE A 649 23.42 -5.93 8.03
N ASN A 650 22.66 -4.99 7.47
CA ASN A 650 22.15 -5.09 6.09
C ASN A 650 23.21 -4.61 5.09
N ASN A 651 23.56 -5.47 4.14
CA ASN A 651 24.63 -5.20 3.17
C ASN A 651 24.15 -4.35 1.97
N SER A 652 22.85 -4.31 1.74
CA SER A 652 22.23 -3.55 0.65
C SER A 652 20.83 -3.10 1.10
N PRO A 653 20.76 -2.11 2.01
CA PRO A 653 19.49 -1.66 2.55
C PRO A 653 18.69 -0.91 1.48
N GLY A 654 17.42 -1.27 1.37
CA GLY A 654 16.46 -0.70 0.44
C GLY A 654 15.03 -1.12 0.79
N VAL A 655 14.07 -0.80 -0.06
CA VAL A 655 12.65 -1.10 0.18
C VAL A 655 12.41 -2.61 0.32
N TYR A 656 13.14 -3.43 -0.44
CA TYR A 656 13.03 -4.90 -0.40
C TYR A 656 13.44 -5.49 0.94
N SER A 657 14.54 -5.00 1.52
CA SER A 657 15.13 -5.59 2.72
C SER A 657 14.67 -4.91 4.01
N THR A 658 14.31 -3.62 3.98
CA THR A 658 13.99 -2.85 5.20
C THR A 658 12.58 -2.26 5.23
N GLY A 659 11.87 -2.24 4.10
CA GLY A 659 10.62 -1.50 3.93
C GLY A 659 10.81 0.00 3.76
N TYR A 660 12.03 0.54 3.95
CA TYR A 660 12.36 1.94 3.72
C TYR A 660 12.92 2.13 2.32
N GLY A 661 12.15 2.83 1.47
CA GLY A 661 12.52 3.18 0.11
C GLY A 661 13.22 4.52 0.00
N TYR A 662 13.01 5.21 -1.12
CA TYR A 662 13.74 6.40 -1.54
C TYR A 662 13.68 7.60 -0.56
N PRO A 663 14.83 8.24 -0.21
CA PRO A 663 16.18 7.73 -0.45
C PRO A 663 16.42 6.45 0.36
N ALA A 664 17.00 5.44 -0.29
CA ALA A 664 17.37 4.20 0.35
C ALA A 664 18.24 4.46 1.59
N PRO A 665 18.13 3.62 2.63
CA PRO A 665 18.95 3.81 3.82
C PRO A 665 20.44 3.80 3.50
N GLU A 666 21.19 4.58 4.26
CA GLU A 666 22.65 4.53 4.31
C GLU A 666 23.13 3.32 5.11
N SER A 667 22.44 3.02 6.22
CA SER A 667 22.71 1.83 7.03
C SER A 667 21.43 1.29 7.67
N SER A 668 21.45 -0.02 7.95
CA SER A 668 20.37 -0.73 8.65
C SER A 668 20.98 -1.85 9.48
N THR A 669 20.91 -1.75 10.80
CA THR A 669 21.51 -2.69 11.75
C THR A 669 20.55 -2.97 12.89
N GLY A 670 20.76 -4.06 13.62
CA GLY A 670 19.88 -4.36 14.73
C GLY A 670 20.17 -5.69 15.40
N THR A 671 19.18 -6.14 16.18
CA THR A 671 19.26 -7.40 16.93
C THR A 671 17.89 -8.07 16.95
N ILE A 672 17.87 -9.38 16.72
CA ILE A 672 16.69 -10.24 16.86
C ILE A 672 16.88 -11.22 18.02
N TYR A 673 15.81 -11.41 18.80
CA TYR A 673 15.80 -12.29 19.96
C TYR A 673 14.82 -13.44 19.71
N ILE A 674 15.31 -14.68 19.76
CA ILE A 674 14.57 -15.88 19.37
C ILE A 674 14.60 -16.89 20.51
N ASP A 675 13.43 -17.37 20.93
CA ASP A 675 13.32 -18.42 21.94
C ASP A 675 14.04 -19.71 21.51
N SER A 676 14.89 -20.27 22.37
CA SER A 676 15.73 -21.41 21.98
C SER A 676 15.01 -22.75 21.87
N LYS A 677 13.77 -22.85 22.38
CA LYS A 677 12.96 -24.08 22.35
C LYS A 677 11.95 -24.07 21.21
N THR A 678 11.22 -22.97 21.07
CA THR A 678 10.10 -22.79 20.13
C THR A 678 10.52 -22.09 18.84
N PHE A 679 11.67 -21.41 18.83
CA PHE A 679 12.10 -20.53 17.76
C PHE A 679 11.16 -19.33 17.50
N ALA A 680 10.33 -18.96 18.48
CA ALA A 680 9.51 -17.74 18.39
C ALA A 680 10.39 -16.48 18.53
N VAL A 681 10.14 -15.47 17.70
CA VAL A 681 10.71 -14.13 17.90
C VAL A 681 9.97 -13.46 19.06
N ILE A 682 10.72 -13.09 20.07
CA ILE A 682 10.20 -12.49 21.30
C ILE A 682 10.51 -11.00 21.40
N ARG A 683 11.57 -10.55 20.72
CA ARG A 683 11.96 -9.15 20.64
C ARG A 683 12.74 -8.87 19.36
N TYR A 684 12.58 -7.66 18.85
CA TYR A 684 13.29 -7.16 17.68
C TYR A 684 13.68 -5.70 17.88
N GLU A 685 14.92 -5.37 17.55
CA GLU A 685 15.45 -4.01 17.58
C GLU A 685 16.08 -3.69 16.23
N HIS A 686 15.77 -2.51 15.68
CA HIS A 686 16.24 -2.10 14.36
C HIS A 686 16.58 -0.62 14.38
N CYS A 687 17.77 -0.26 13.89
CA CYS A 687 18.16 1.12 13.68
C CYS A 687 18.49 1.35 12.20
N ILE A 688 18.02 2.46 11.67
CA ILE A 688 18.12 2.79 10.25
C ILE A 688 18.57 4.24 10.14
N VAL A 689 19.57 4.48 9.30
CA VAL A 689 20.02 5.83 8.95
C VAL A 689 19.67 6.06 7.50
N ARG A 690 18.93 7.13 7.19
CA ARG A 690 18.62 7.53 5.82
C ARG A 690 19.63 8.54 5.31
N LYS A 691 19.93 8.49 4.02
CA LYS A 691 20.77 9.51 3.37
C LYS A 691 20.11 10.89 3.49
N PRO A 692 20.88 11.98 3.63
CA PRO A 692 20.35 13.33 3.52
C PRO A 692 19.61 13.52 2.20
N TYR A 693 18.41 14.09 2.27
CA TYR A 693 17.59 14.34 1.09
C TYR A 693 16.80 15.63 1.23
N GLN A 694 16.72 16.39 0.15
CA GLN A 694 15.93 17.61 0.06
C GLN A 694 14.63 17.34 -0.69
N TYR A 695 13.53 17.32 0.05
CA TYR A 695 12.20 17.28 -0.55
C TYR A 695 11.93 18.54 -1.37
N LYS A 696 11.17 18.42 -2.47
CA LYS A 696 10.87 19.53 -3.42
C LYS A 696 10.41 20.82 -2.73
N ASN A 697 9.60 20.70 -1.66
CA ASN A 697 9.02 21.82 -0.93
C ASN A 697 9.79 22.18 0.35
N SER A 698 10.93 21.56 0.62
CA SER A 698 11.75 21.84 1.79
C SER A 698 12.87 22.83 1.48
N LYS A 699 12.99 23.86 2.33
CA LYS A 699 14.09 24.84 2.26
C LYS A 699 15.46 24.20 2.50
N TYR A 700 15.51 23.18 3.35
CA TYR A 700 16.74 22.52 3.79
C TYR A 700 16.65 21.01 3.57
N PRO A 701 17.74 20.33 3.16
CA PRO A 701 17.81 18.88 3.21
C PRO A 701 17.59 18.38 4.65
N SER A 702 17.00 17.19 4.77
CA SER A 702 16.81 16.51 6.05
C SER A 702 17.48 15.14 6.05
N GLN A 703 18.07 14.75 7.17
CA GLN A 703 18.55 13.39 7.44
C GLN A 703 17.68 12.77 8.53
N THR A 704 17.14 11.59 8.27
CA THR A 704 16.24 10.88 9.19
C THR A 704 16.90 9.63 9.73
N PHE A 705 16.73 9.39 11.02
CA PHE A 705 17.17 8.20 11.72
C PHE A 705 15.95 7.54 12.37
N HIS A 706 15.85 6.22 12.30
CA HIS A 706 14.77 5.44 12.90
C HIS A 706 15.35 4.46 13.91
N LYS A 707 14.77 4.39 15.12
CA LYS A 707 15.04 3.35 16.10
C LYS A 707 13.73 2.66 16.47
N ILE A 708 13.59 1.39 16.10
CA ILE A 708 12.40 0.56 16.32
C ILE A 708 12.72 -0.50 17.37
N ILE A 709 11.78 -0.71 18.29
CA ILE A 709 11.80 -1.77 19.29
C ILE A 709 10.44 -2.45 19.26
N GLN A 710 10.43 -3.78 19.16
CA GLN A 710 9.24 -4.62 19.21
C GLN A 710 9.41 -5.71 20.25
N THR A 711 8.37 -5.99 21.03
CA THR A 711 8.30 -7.16 21.90
C THR A 711 7.04 -7.95 21.61
N TYR A 712 7.08 -9.25 21.88
CA TYR A 712 5.96 -10.16 21.64
C TYR A 712 5.60 -10.89 22.93
N LYS A 713 4.29 -10.99 23.20
CA LYS A 713 3.75 -11.71 24.36
C LYS A 713 3.02 -12.96 23.92
N GLU A 714 3.04 -13.98 24.76
CA GLU A 714 2.30 -15.22 24.56
C GLU A 714 0.87 -15.07 25.10
N ALA A 715 -0.14 -15.45 24.31
CA ALA A 715 -1.53 -15.56 24.71
C ALA A 715 -2.16 -16.78 24.02
N ASP A 716 -2.80 -17.66 24.80
CA ASP A 716 -3.38 -18.93 24.30
C ASP A 716 -2.42 -19.77 23.45
N GLY A 717 -1.14 -19.85 23.84
CA GLY A 717 -0.12 -20.62 23.13
C GLY A 717 0.33 -20.03 21.79
N LYS A 718 -0.03 -18.77 21.50
CA LYS A 718 0.42 -18.02 20.32
C LYS A 718 1.07 -16.70 20.74
N TYR A 719 2.01 -16.21 19.94
CA TYR A 719 2.66 -14.93 20.17
C TYR A 719 1.97 -13.79 19.40
N PHE A 720 1.91 -12.61 20.02
CA PHE A 720 1.31 -11.40 19.47
C PHE A 720 2.20 -10.20 19.76
N LEU A 721 2.16 -9.18 18.89
CA LEU A 721 2.84 -7.91 19.13
C LEU A 721 2.37 -7.32 20.46
N ASN A 722 3.28 -7.16 21.41
CA ASN A 722 3.00 -6.64 22.73
C ASN A 722 3.24 -5.13 22.78
N PHE A 723 4.43 -4.72 22.35
CA PHE A 723 4.84 -3.33 22.36
C PHE A 723 5.63 -2.99 21.11
N TYR A 724 5.36 -1.83 20.53
CA TYR A 724 6.15 -1.23 19.47
C TYR A 724 6.50 0.19 19.90
N LYS A 725 7.80 0.51 19.88
CA LYS A 725 8.32 1.87 20.05
C LYS A 725 9.11 2.24 18.81
N GLN A 726 8.83 3.39 18.24
CA GLN A 726 9.66 4.00 17.19
C GLN A 726 10.03 5.42 17.56
N ILE A 727 11.33 5.71 17.53
CA ILE A 727 11.88 7.05 17.67
C ILE A 727 12.44 7.46 16.31
N ASP A 728 11.93 8.57 15.75
CA ASP A 728 12.50 9.20 14.57
C ASP A 728 13.23 10.49 14.97
N LYS A 729 14.51 10.58 14.63
CA LYS A 729 15.30 11.82 14.73
C LYS A 729 15.44 12.40 13.34
N ASN A 730 15.05 13.67 13.17
CA ASN A 730 15.10 14.38 11.90
C ASN A 730 16.00 15.61 12.04
N ASN A 731 17.16 15.58 11.39
CA ASN A 731 18.09 16.69 11.35
C ASN A 731 17.88 17.49 10.07
N TYR A 732 17.52 18.77 10.18
CA TYR A 732 17.54 19.70 9.03
C TYR A 732 18.94 20.26 8.86
N LEU A 733 19.47 20.24 7.64
CA LEU A 733 20.86 20.54 7.35
C LEU A 733 20.98 21.83 6.53
N ASN A 734 21.91 22.71 6.91
CA ASN A 734 22.35 23.84 6.12
C ASN A 734 23.86 23.72 5.88
N ASP A 735 24.29 23.62 4.62
CA ASP A 735 25.70 23.37 4.25
C ASP A 735 26.33 22.19 5.00
N GLY A 736 25.56 21.10 5.16
CA GLY A 736 25.98 19.89 5.87
C GLY A 736 25.99 19.99 7.40
N LYS A 737 25.70 21.16 7.98
CA LYS A 737 25.58 21.36 9.44
C LYS A 737 24.14 21.23 9.90
N VAL A 738 23.93 20.60 11.06
CA VAL A 738 22.59 20.49 11.66
C VAL A 738 22.12 21.88 12.11
N LEU A 739 21.04 22.36 11.48
CA LEU A 739 20.37 23.62 11.80
C LEU A 739 19.36 23.45 12.92
N SER A 740 18.59 22.36 12.89
CA SER A 740 17.59 22.03 13.90
C SER A 740 17.33 20.52 13.90
N THR A 741 16.86 20.01 15.04
CA THR A 741 16.51 18.59 15.19
C THR A 741 15.07 18.46 15.68
N PHE A 742 14.34 17.49 15.15
CA PHE A 742 13.01 17.13 15.60
C PHE A 742 12.94 15.66 15.94
N TYR A 743 12.23 15.34 17.02
CA TYR A 743 12.01 13.97 17.46
C TYR A 743 10.53 13.61 17.32
N LYS A 744 10.24 12.47 16.71
CA LYS A 744 8.90 11.87 16.69
C LYS A 744 8.95 10.54 17.44
N ASN A 745 8.09 10.37 18.41
CA ASN A 745 7.95 9.12 19.15
C ASN A 745 6.59 8.52 18.85
N PHE A 746 6.57 7.25 18.48
CA PHE A 746 5.36 6.48 18.25
C PHE A 746 5.35 5.25 19.15
N TYR A 747 4.27 5.07 19.89
CA TYR A 747 4.07 3.98 20.82
C TYR A 747 2.82 3.19 20.44
N LEU A 748 2.93 1.87 20.44
CA LEU A 748 1.82 0.93 20.32
C LEU A 748 1.93 -0.08 21.45
N MET A 749 0.91 -0.18 22.30
CA MET A 749 0.89 -1.13 23.42
C MET A 749 -0.38 -1.98 23.36
N SER A 750 -0.20 -3.30 23.34
CA SER A 750 -1.31 -4.25 23.35
C SER A 750 -2.02 -4.23 24.69
N GLU A 751 -3.32 -3.93 24.65
CA GLU A 751 -4.19 -3.94 25.82
C GLU A 751 -4.93 -5.28 25.96
N ASP A 752 -5.47 -5.82 24.87
CA ASP A 752 -6.27 -7.06 24.91
C ASP A 752 -6.27 -7.79 23.54
N ILE A 753 -6.54 -9.10 23.55
CA ILE A 753 -6.52 -9.98 22.37
C ILE A 753 -7.75 -10.89 22.38
N THR A 754 -8.56 -10.83 21.31
CA THR A 754 -9.76 -11.66 21.15
C THR A 754 -9.59 -12.64 19.98
N LEU A 755 -9.72 -13.95 20.27
CA LEU A 755 -9.54 -15.03 19.29
C LEU A 755 -10.85 -15.75 18.92
N ASN A 756 -11.85 -15.81 19.81
CA ASN A 756 -13.03 -16.66 19.62
C ASN A 756 -14.17 -15.94 18.88
N ILE A 757 -14.59 -14.77 19.36
CA ILE A 757 -15.70 -13.98 18.78
C ILE A 757 -15.10 -12.77 18.07
N VAL A 758 -14.53 -13.03 16.90
CA VAL A 758 -13.82 -12.01 16.12
C VAL A 758 -14.81 -11.01 15.52
N LYS A 759 -14.67 -9.74 15.89
CA LYS A 759 -15.40 -8.62 15.32
C LYS A 759 -14.74 -8.25 13.98
N LYS A 760 -15.55 -8.23 12.93
CA LYS A 760 -15.13 -7.78 11.61
C LYS A 760 -15.30 -6.26 11.51
N TYR A 761 -14.27 -5.57 11.06
CA TYR A 761 -14.32 -4.15 10.72
C TYR A 761 -14.24 -3.98 9.21
N ALA A 762 -14.96 -2.99 8.68
CA ALA A 762 -14.93 -2.65 7.26
C ALA A 762 -13.90 -1.56 6.93
N GLN A 763 -13.58 -0.69 7.90
CA GLN A 763 -12.66 0.44 7.71
C GLN A 763 -11.21 -0.06 7.61
N PRO A 764 -10.52 0.16 6.47
CA PRO A 764 -9.11 -0.22 6.32
C PRO A 764 -8.22 0.58 7.27
N ILE A 765 -7.15 -0.04 7.78
CA ILE A 765 -6.23 0.60 8.72
C ILE A 765 -5.53 1.83 8.13
N MET A 766 -5.24 1.81 6.82
CA MET A 766 -4.66 2.95 6.09
C MET A 766 -5.57 4.18 6.06
N LYS A 767 -6.87 3.96 6.32
CA LYS A 767 -7.92 4.97 6.27
C LYS A 767 -8.60 5.11 7.63
N ILE A 768 -7.94 4.75 8.73
CA ILE A 768 -8.57 4.64 10.04
C ILE A 768 -9.20 5.96 10.54
N LYS A 769 -8.68 7.12 10.10
CA LYS A 769 -9.22 8.47 10.39
C LYS A 769 -10.23 8.97 9.35
N ASN A 770 -10.52 8.23 8.28
CA ASN A 770 -11.52 8.65 7.30
C ASN A 770 -12.91 8.60 7.93
N ASP A 771 -13.69 9.67 7.74
CA ASP A 771 -15.02 9.86 8.33
C ASP A 771 -15.06 9.77 9.87
N PHE A 772 -13.90 9.90 10.52
CA PHE A 772 -13.78 9.96 11.97
C PHE A 772 -14.24 11.33 12.49
N SER A 773 -15.05 11.29 13.55
CA SER A 773 -15.35 12.44 14.38
C SER A 773 -14.80 12.16 15.77
N GLN A 774 -14.17 13.14 16.41
CA GLN A 774 -13.59 12.99 17.74
C GLN A 774 -14.57 12.33 18.73
N LYS A 775 -14.11 11.23 19.33
CA LYS A 775 -14.79 10.52 20.42
C LYS A 775 -13.88 10.55 21.64
N THR A 776 -14.11 11.49 22.56
CA THR A 776 -13.36 11.59 23.82
C THR A 776 -14.31 11.40 24.99
N ASN A 777 -14.04 10.41 25.84
CA ASN A 777 -14.66 10.26 27.14
C ASN A 777 -13.58 10.43 28.23
N ASN A 778 -13.68 11.48 29.05
CA ASN A 778 -12.68 11.74 30.10
C ASN A 778 -12.63 10.63 31.15
N GLU A 779 -13.79 10.09 31.55
CA GLU A 779 -13.89 8.99 32.50
C GLU A 779 -13.20 7.72 31.97
N PHE A 780 -13.22 7.50 30.65
CA PHE A 780 -12.48 6.41 30.03
C PHE A 780 -10.96 6.56 30.27
N TRP A 781 -10.41 7.75 30.04
CA TRP A 781 -8.98 8.03 30.20
C TRP A 781 -8.52 8.00 31.67
N GLU A 782 -9.42 8.22 32.61
CA GLU A 782 -9.14 8.08 34.03
C GLU A 782 -9.06 6.60 34.46
N ASN A 783 -9.83 5.70 33.85
CA ASN A 783 -10.03 4.33 34.36
C ASN A 783 -9.35 3.21 33.54
N ASN A 784 -8.86 3.47 32.33
CA ASN A 784 -8.29 2.43 31.45
C ASN A 784 -6.74 2.40 31.43
N ASN A 785 -6.20 1.36 30.80
CA ASN A 785 -4.76 1.11 30.63
C ASN A 785 -4.16 2.01 29.55
N PHE A 786 -3.05 2.68 29.87
CA PHE A 786 -2.28 3.50 28.93
C PHE A 786 -0.78 3.33 29.20
N TYR A 787 0.03 3.50 28.16
CA TYR A 787 1.47 3.53 28.32
C TYR A 787 1.89 4.84 29.01
N ILE A 788 2.79 4.77 29.98
CA ILE A 788 3.36 5.97 30.61
C ILE A 788 4.45 6.49 29.68
N GLU A 789 4.39 7.78 29.37
CA GLU A 789 5.36 8.42 28.50
C GLU A 789 6.80 8.30 29.05
N ASP A 790 7.73 8.08 28.14
CA ASP A 790 9.17 8.08 28.41
C ASP A 790 9.65 9.52 28.64
N LYS A 791 10.50 9.75 29.64
CA LYS A 791 11.12 11.07 29.90
C LYS A 791 12.29 11.32 28.94
N ASP A 792 13.05 10.29 28.58
CA ASP A 792 14.12 10.31 27.58
C ASP A 792 13.60 9.81 26.22
N TYR A 793 13.02 10.75 25.50
CA TYR A 793 12.42 10.53 24.19
C TYR A 793 13.43 10.67 23.04
N LYS A 794 14.71 10.95 23.34
CA LYS A 794 15.77 11.18 22.35
C LYS A 794 16.59 9.91 22.12
N PHE A 795 17.27 9.85 20.98
CA PHE A 795 18.37 8.90 20.80
C PHE A 795 19.49 9.55 20.00
N GLU A 796 20.74 9.27 20.38
CA GLU A 796 21.86 9.95 19.76
C GLU A 796 22.30 9.32 18.45
N ASN A 797 22.60 8.01 18.43
CA ASN A 797 23.11 7.31 17.24
C ASN A 797 22.74 5.81 17.21
N CYS A 798 22.79 5.23 16.00
CA CYS A 798 22.68 3.78 15.77
C CYS A 798 23.99 3.06 16.14
N ASN A 799 24.27 2.89 17.44
CA ASN A 799 25.39 2.09 17.91
C ASN A 799 24.89 0.81 18.58
N PHE A 800 24.72 -0.26 17.80
CA PHE A 800 24.70 -1.62 18.34
C PHE A 800 26.14 -2.12 18.31
N LYS A 801 26.93 -1.75 19.33
CA LYS A 801 28.24 -2.36 19.55
C LYS A 801 28.08 -3.62 20.39
#